data_AF-A0A536AQC6-F1
#
_entry.id   AF-A0A536AQC6-F1
#
_cell.length_a   1.000
_cell.length_b   1.000
_cell.length_c   1.000
_cell.angle_alpha   90.00
_cell.angle_beta   90.00
_cell.angle_gamma   90.00
#
_symmetry.space_group_name_H-M   'P 1'
#
loop_
_entity.id
_entity.type
_entity.pdbx_description
1 polymer ?
#
loop_
_entity_poly.entity_id
_entity_poly.type
_entity_poly.pdbx_seq_one_letter_code
_entity_poly.pdbx_strand_id
1 'polypeptide(L)'
;MADRRILCPVLIGRETEMGRLAELVRDCVGGRGRTALVSGEAGVGKTAVLRHFAQQARAKGARVFWGECTEIDARRPLGPFIDIARAANRVASLPTADNATAETDRYRLYSAFTTLLGDLARDRPTVVVIEDLHWADEASLELFPHLARKLRDVPLLLVGTYRTDELHRRHPLRPMLTELSRTRVVEDVILPRLSEDDVAAFLREAMRLGRPPTTEFRQAIFNTCEGNPLFMEEVLRALVERGDVEYRDGSWRRTKEVAEIVIPDTLRDAVLDRFRMLSPEAQAVLLRAAVIGSRFDFGILLRVTGAAEAEVVGALRAAIDAQLMLEITSDTRAPSYAFRHALTRESVLFELLQPERRRIHAAVGEAIEGQGPETSAGHAEELAYHFDEAGDRDRAFRYHDLAAREAYRLFAFSRAALHLERAIALADDREPTLGDLQLRLVGAASLAGTPQRALRAAEEARRWFQEAGDVRGAGLALTRIASYRWFLGDSRGARATADDAVRIIEPLGPTQELAAAYAQVARFAFLDFERTAAVELGRRAVEIARAQGAITIVADALITVGGAEAGLGHMEGLALQREAIDLAFAHGLPEPALRGLHNRLSALYATGSSGAEVRLAAEEEFAWARRHGIRTETVIFDEVAYMVEAGDWDAGLRVIQETYGESVFRWFIQLAEAFILAGREGPELSRPLVEAARLGLRDASPSQWLSGAGFMARATLIAGDMAATLNDLDRVATFVSRSFYPETDEAVACAIQASIELENAEARSRWIEIALAGDTSPRRIAARARRAFAQAERAASSEDLDTSIKLLGESAALFNDSFLPMAETVTRRRRAELLLGRNIGDRDAAQAELGRILPYWRRAKATWYLGQLKRWATALGLDFPVETPERATPRTREPRAQLTTREREVAALVAAGLSNKEIAEKLVISERTAEGHVEHILGKLQFRSRSQIASWQAGGDPVHPAS
;
A
#
# COMPACT_ATOMS: atom_id res chain seq x y z
N MET A 1 -48.68 29.67 6.04
CA MET A 1 -49.27 28.33 6.28
C MET A 1 -48.39 27.62 7.28
N ALA A 2 -48.93 27.24 8.44
CA ALA A 2 -48.18 26.59 9.51
C ALA A 2 -47.54 25.28 8.99
N ASP A 3 -46.29 25.05 9.36
CA ASP A 3 -45.42 23.97 8.92
C ASP A 3 -46.10 22.59 9.05
N ARG A 4 -46.58 22.02 7.94
CA ARG A 4 -47.21 20.69 7.85
C ARG A 4 -46.19 19.53 7.82
N ARG A 5 -44.90 19.81 8.02
CA ARG A 5 -43.84 18.81 7.92
C ARG A 5 -43.84 17.92 9.17
N ILE A 6 -44.17 16.65 9.00
CA ILE A 6 -43.85 15.61 9.99
C ILE A 6 -42.37 15.35 9.86
N LEU A 7 -41.59 15.99 10.72
CA LEU A 7 -40.16 15.80 10.83
C LEU A 7 -39.83 16.03 12.29
N CYS A 8 -39.15 15.07 12.91
CA CYS A 8 -38.79 15.25 14.31
C CYS A 8 -37.73 16.35 14.40
N PRO A 9 -38.03 17.51 15.01
CA PRO A 9 -37.09 18.63 15.02
C PRO A 9 -35.99 18.44 16.07
N VAL A 10 -36.13 17.42 16.93
CA VAL A 10 -35.24 17.13 18.06
C VAL A 10 -34.67 15.72 17.92
N LEU A 11 -33.42 15.53 18.34
CA LEU A 11 -32.84 14.20 18.49
C LEU A 11 -33.40 13.54 19.75
N ILE A 12 -33.99 12.37 19.59
CA ILE A 12 -34.61 11.58 20.66
C ILE A 12 -33.80 10.30 20.88
N GLY A 13 -33.55 9.93 22.14
CA GLY A 13 -32.88 8.68 22.49
C GLY A 13 -31.42 8.63 22.01
N ARG A 14 -30.75 9.77 21.98
CA ARG A 14 -29.36 9.95 21.47
C ARG A 14 -28.45 10.62 22.49
N GLU A 15 -28.87 10.74 23.73
CA GLU A 15 -28.16 11.45 24.80
C GLU A 15 -26.80 10.81 25.09
N THR A 16 -26.73 9.47 25.08
CA THR A 16 -25.50 8.72 25.32
C THR A 16 -24.49 8.92 24.20
N GLU A 17 -24.93 8.76 22.94
CA GLU A 17 -24.09 8.91 21.76
C GLU A 17 -23.62 10.37 21.59
N MET A 18 -24.52 11.32 21.80
CA MET A 18 -24.20 12.75 21.82
C MET A 18 -23.24 13.10 22.95
N GLY A 19 -23.36 12.48 24.13
CA GLY A 19 -22.44 12.62 25.25
C GLY A 19 -21.02 12.20 24.87
N ARG A 20 -20.88 11.02 24.24
CA ARG A 20 -19.59 10.52 23.74
C ARG A 20 -18.99 11.44 22.67
N LEU A 21 -19.76 11.83 21.66
CA LEU A 21 -19.29 12.75 20.62
C LEU A 21 -18.88 14.12 21.22
N ALA A 22 -19.62 14.60 22.22
CA ALA A 22 -19.30 15.84 22.93
C ALA A 22 -18.01 15.74 23.76
N GLU A 23 -17.67 14.57 24.30
CA GLU A 23 -16.36 14.29 24.92
C GLU A 23 -15.23 14.38 23.89
N LEU A 24 -15.40 13.75 22.72
CA LEU A 24 -14.40 13.78 21.66
C LEU A 24 -14.14 15.21 21.14
N VAL A 25 -15.18 16.04 21.03
CA VAL A 25 -15.01 17.46 20.69
C VAL A 25 -14.32 18.24 21.79
N ARG A 26 -14.61 17.96 23.07
CA ARG A 26 -13.89 18.60 24.19
C ARG A 26 -12.40 18.28 24.14
N ASP A 27 -12.05 17.02 23.88
CA ASP A 27 -10.65 16.59 23.71
C ASP A 27 -9.98 17.26 22.51
N CYS A 28 -10.69 17.34 21.38
CA CYS A 28 -10.25 18.04 20.17
C CYS A 28 -9.97 19.52 20.43
N VAL A 29 -10.91 20.24 21.04
CA VAL A 29 -10.72 21.65 21.43
C VAL A 29 -9.58 21.79 22.46
N GLY A 30 -9.37 20.78 23.31
CA GLY A 30 -8.25 20.68 24.24
C GLY A 30 -6.90 20.35 23.61
N GLY A 31 -6.78 20.30 22.28
CA GLY A 31 -5.53 20.08 21.57
C GLY A 31 -5.24 18.64 21.15
N ARG A 32 -6.14 17.68 21.44
CA ARG A 32 -5.89 16.25 21.20
C ARG A 32 -6.69 15.73 20.01
N GLY A 33 -6.02 15.03 19.12
CA GLY A 33 -6.66 14.37 17.99
C GLY A 33 -7.48 13.18 18.44
N ARG A 34 -8.63 12.99 17.78
CA ARG A 34 -9.56 11.89 18.05
C ARG A 34 -10.11 11.33 16.76
N THR A 35 -10.50 10.06 16.78
CA THR A 35 -11.22 9.43 15.67
C THR A 35 -12.45 8.71 16.21
N ALA A 36 -13.58 8.87 15.54
CA ALA A 36 -14.83 8.21 15.88
C ALA A 36 -15.39 7.45 14.67
N LEU A 37 -15.89 6.25 14.91
CA LEU A 37 -16.70 5.52 13.93
C LEU A 37 -18.14 5.46 14.42
N VAL A 38 -19.04 6.02 13.61
CA VAL A 38 -20.47 6.05 13.89
C VAL A 38 -21.15 4.98 13.04
N SER A 39 -21.57 3.91 13.69
CA SER A 39 -22.13 2.73 13.02
C SER A 39 -23.61 2.55 13.37
N GLY A 40 -24.32 1.88 12.49
CA GLY A 40 -25.71 1.52 12.68
C GLY A 40 -26.39 1.26 11.35
N GLU A 41 -27.60 0.72 11.39
CA GLU A 41 -28.36 0.34 10.20
C GLU A 41 -28.75 1.56 9.35
N ALA A 42 -29.13 1.30 8.11
CA ALA A 42 -29.66 2.35 7.24
C ALA A 42 -30.89 3.03 7.89
N GLY A 43 -30.96 4.36 7.83
CA GLY A 43 -32.08 5.13 8.38
C GLY A 43 -32.10 5.35 9.90
N VAL A 44 -31.19 4.73 10.67
CA VAL A 44 -31.17 4.85 12.15
C VAL A 44 -30.88 6.27 12.70
N GLY A 45 -30.53 7.22 11.83
CA GLY A 45 -30.29 8.62 12.20
C GLY A 45 -28.82 9.04 12.32
N LYS A 46 -27.86 8.27 11.78
CA LYS A 46 -26.42 8.61 11.79
C LYS A 46 -26.14 10.05 11.34
N THR A 47 -26.62 10.42 10.16
CA THR A 47 -26.47 11.77 9.59
C THR A 47 -27.16 12.85 10.44
N ALA A 48 -28.32 12.56 11.04
CA ALA A 48 -29.02 13.51 11.91
C ALA A 48 -28.24 13.80 13.20
N VAL A 49 -27.71 12.75 13.83
CA VAL A 49 -26.79 12.86 14.99
C VAL A 49 -25.57 13.70 14.59
N LEU A 50 -24.93 13.39 13.47
CA LEU A 50 -23.75 14.12 13.02
C LEU A 50 -24.01 15.58 12.64
N ARG A 51 -25.18 15.91 12.08
CA ARG A 51 -25.55 17.30 11.79
C ARG A 51 -25.73 18.11 13.07
N HIS A 52 -26.42 17.56 14.07
CA HIS A 52 -26.59 18.23 15.36
C HIS A 52 -25.26 18.35 16.12
N PHE A 53 -24.48 17.28 16.11
CA PHE A 53 -23.11 17.27 16.61
C PHE A 53 -22.23 18.34 15.92
N ALA A 54 -22.30 18.46 14.60
CA ALA A 54 -21.56 19.49 13.85
C ALA A 54 -21.97 20.91 14.25
N GLN A 55 -23.26 21.16 14.51
CA GLN A 55 -23.71 22.45 15.05
C GLN A 55 -23.13 22.72 16.44
N GLN A 56 -23.15 21.73 17.34
CA GLN A 56 -22.53 21.86 18.67
C GLN A 56 -21.02 22.07 18.60
N ALA A 57 -20.34 21.37 17.69
CA ALA A 57 -18.89 21.54 17.46
C ALA A 57 -18.57 22.96 16.98
N ARG A 58 -19.35 23.51 16.05
CA ARG A 58 -19.22 24.91 15.60
C ARG A 58 -19.43 25.90 16.74
N ALA A 59 -20.45 25.69 17.57
CA ALA A 59 -20.73 26.53 18.74
C ALA A 59 -19.59 26.50 19.77
N LYS A 60 -18.89 25.37 19.89
CA LYS A 60 -17.67 25.22 20.71
C LYS A 60 -16.39 25.73 20.05
N GLY A 61 -16.52 26.40 18.90
CA GLY A 61 -15.38 27.02 18.22
C GLY A 61 -14.65 26.11 17.23
N ALA A 62 -15.17 24.93 16.88
CA ALA A 62 -14.55 24.08 15.85
C ALA A 62 -15.00 24.47 14.43
N ARG A 63 -14.16 24.20 13.43
CA ARG A 63 -14.53 24.14 12.00
C ARG A 63 -15.05 22.75 11.68
N VAL A 64 -15.98 22.63 10.74
CA VAL A 64 -16.53 21.33 10.32
C VAL A 64 -16.47 21.22 8.80
N PHE A 65 -15.81 20.18 8.31
CA PHE A 65 -15.80 19.77 6.91
C PHE A 65 -16.52 18.43 6.74
N TRP A 66 -17.13 18.23 5.58
CA TRP A 66 -18.01 17.10 5.30
C TRP A 66 -17.68 16.52 3.92
N GLY A 67 -17.36 15.25 3.87
CA GLY A 67 -17.23 14.44 2.66
C GLY A 67 -18.23 13.29 2.71
N GLU A 68 -18.73 12.87 1.56
CA GLU A 68 -19.73 11.81 1.43
C GLU A 68 -19.21 10.77 0.45
N CYS A 69 -19.36 9.48 0.79
CA CYS A 69 -19.07 8.37 -0.09
C CYS A 69 -20.37 7.87 -0.71
N THR A 70 -20.39 7.79 -2.03
CA THR A 70 -21.54 7.31 -2.80
C THR A 70 -21.12 6.13 -3.67
N GLU A 71 -22.07 5.32 -4.14
CA GLU A 71 -21.81 4.18 -5.04
C GLU A 71 -21.05 4.58 -6.32
N ILE A 72 -21.21 5.82 -6.76
CA ILE A 72 -20.47 6.40 -7.89
C ILE A 72 -19.11 6.95 -7.43
N ASP A 73 -19.02 7.57 -6.25
CA ASP A 73 -17.74 8.04 -5.70
C ASP A 73 -16.81 6.90 -5.26
N ALA A 74 -17.30 5.67 -5.11
CA ALA A 74 -16.47 4.46 -4.99
C ALA A 74 -15.50 4.28 -6.18
N ARG A 75 -15.72 5.05 -7.26
CA ARG A 75 -15.01 5.07 -8.53
C ARG A 75 -14.15 6.33 -8.71
N ARG A 76 -14.18 7.30 -7.78
CA ARG A 76 -13.32 8.50 -7.75
C ARG A 76 -12.29 8.38 -6.63
N PRO A 77 -11.00 8.09 -6.93
CA PRO A 77 -9.98 7.96 -5.91
C PRO A 77 -9.92 9.18 -5.00
N LEU A 78 -10.01 8.97 -3.69
CA LEU A 78 -9.99 10.03 -2.67
C LEU A 78 -11.12 11.06 -2.80
N GLY A 79 -12.20 10.73 -3.51
CA GLY A 79 -13.36 11.58 -3.76
C GLY A 79 -13.81 12.43 -2.55
N PRO A 80 -14.17 11.82 -1.40
CA PRO A 80 -14.63 12.56 -0.23
C PRO A 80 -13.58 13.52 0.34
N PHE A 81 -12.30 13.15 0.29
CA PHE A 81 -11.21 13.97 0.81
C PHE A 81 -10.89 15.15 -0.12
N ILE A 82 -10.94 14.95 -1.43
CA ILE A 82 -10.79 16.02 -2.42
C ILE A 82 -11.90 17.06 -2.25
N ASP A 83 -13.13 16.62 -1.99
CA ASP A 83 -14.25 17.53 -1.74
C ASP A 83 -14.07 18.34 -0.45
N ILE A 84 -13.48 17.75 0.59
CA ILE A 84 -13.09 18.47 1.81
C ILE A 84 -12.01 19.51 1.53
N ALA A 85 -10.95 19.16 0.80
CA ALA A 85 -9.90 20.12 0.43
C ALA A 85 -10.48 21.27 -0.42
N ARG A 86 -11.48 20.98 -1.23
CA ARG A 86 -12.20 21.98 -2.03
C ARG A 86 -13.05 22.90 -1.18
N ALA A 87 -13.83 22.35 -0.26
CA ALA A 87 -14.59 23.14 0.71
C ALA A 87 -13.67 24.03 1.59
N ALA A 88 -12.43 23.59 1.83
CA ALA A 88 -11.44 24.37 2.54
C ALA A 88 -10.76 25.46 1.68
N ASN A 89 -11.07 25.58 0.38
CA ASN A 89 -10.34 26.41 -0.59
C ASN A 89 -8.83 26.12 -0.61
N ARG A 90 -8.47 24.83 -0.49
CA ARG A 90 -7.10 24.33 -0.40
C ARG A 90 -6.77 23.29 -1.47
N VAL A 91 -7.59 23.14 -2.51
CA VAL A 91 -7.28 22.21 -3.63
C VAL A 91 -5.97 22.56 -4.31
N ALA A 92 -5.65 23.85 -4.47
CA ALA A 92 -4.37 24.29 -5.03
C ALA A 92 -3.14 23.95 -4.16
N SER A 93 -3.35 23.54 -2.89
CA SER A 93 -2.29 23.04 -2.01
C SER A 93 -2.14 21.52 -2.05
N LEU A 94 -3.03 20.83 -2.76
CA LEU A 94 -2.84 19.45 -3.13
C LEU A 94 -1.92 19.41 -4.38
N PRO A 95 -1.00 18.43 -4.46
CA PRO A 95 -0.16 18.28 -5.64
C PRO A 95 -1.01 18.10 -6.90
N THR A 96 -0.78 18.91 -7.94
CA THR A 96 -1.31 18.68 -9.29
C THR A 96 -0.34 17.78 -10.07
N ALA A 97 -0.88 17.00 -11.01
CA ALA A 97 -0.17 15.93 -11.74
C ALA A 97 1.00 16.40 -12.65
N ASP A 98 1.33 17.71 -12.67
CA ASP A 98 2.29 18.28 -13.61
C ASP A 98 3.74 18.33 -13.12
N ASN A 99 4.06 17.93 -11.88
CA ASN A 99 5.45 17.80 -11.44
C ASN A 99 5.66 16.66 -10.42
N ALA A 100 5.84 15.45 -10.97
CA ALA A 100 6.54 14.26 -10.44
C ALA A 100 5.76 13.12 -9.71
N THR A 101 5.47 12.03 -10.44
CA THR A 101 5.36 10.57 -10.06
C THR A 101 4.45 10.13 -8.87
N ALA A 102 3.62 9.09 -9.09
CA ALA A 102 2.27 8.98 -8.51
C ALA A 102 1.99 8.39 -7.11
N GLU A 103 2.89 7.72 -6.39
CA GLU A 103 2.85 7.62 -4.92
C GLU A 103 3.77 8.61 -4.22
N THR A 104 4.66 9.32 -4.92
CA THR A 104 5.00 10.62 -4.35
C THR A 104 3.80 11.49 -4.50
N ASP A 105 2.93 11.30 -5.49
CA ASP A 105 1.56 11.79 -5.38
C ASP A 105 0.79 11.09 -4.25
N ARG A 106 0.58 9.76 -4.14
CA ARG A 106 -0.16 9.14 -2.99
C ARG A 106 0.38 9.47 -1.59
N TYR A 107 1.67 9.31 -1.30
CA TYR A 107 2.28 9.71 -0.01
C TYR A 107 2.40 11.22 0.13
N ARG A 108 2.74 12.03 -0.90
CA ARG A 108 2.63 13.50 -0.76
C ARG A 108 1.19 13.95 -0.70
N LEU A 109 0.22 13.18 -1.18
CA LEU A 109 -1.20 13.48 -1.18
C LEU A 109 -1.76 13.11 0.18
N TYR A 110 -1.36 11.97 0.75
CA TYR A 110 -1.68 11.58 2.13
C TYR A 110 -0.97 12.51 3.11
N SER A 111 0.29 12.86 2.85
CA SER A 111 1.06 13.85 3.61
C SER A 111 0.52 15.27 3.37
N ALA A 112 0.03 15.61 2.18
CA ALA A 112 -0.63 16.89 1.89
C ALA A 112 -1.98 16.94 2.57
N PHE A 113 -2.76 15.88 2.59
CA PHE A 113 -3.99 15.78 3.38
C PHE A 113 -3.67 15.85 4.88
N THR A 114 -2.61 15.19 5.34
CA THR A 114 -2.12 15.28 6.73
C THR A 114 -1.69 16.69 7.07
N THR A 115 -0.96 17.36 6.19
CA THR A 115 -0.47 18.74 6.36
C THR A 115 -1.63 19.73 6.29
N LEU A 116 -2.48 19.64 5.27
CA LEU A 116 -3.67 20.45 5.07
C LEU A 116 -4.62 20.35 6.26
N LEU A 117 -5.00 19.13 6.67
CA LEU A 117 -5.89 18.94 7.81
C LEU A 117 -5.21 19.30 9.13
N GLY A 118 -3.89 19.06 9.25
CA GLY A 118 -3.09 19.46 10.41
C GLY A 118 -2.98 20.98 10.55
N ASP A 119 -2.75 21.71 9.47
CA ASP A 119 -2.65 23.17 9.43
C ASP A 119 -4.01 23.81 9.71
N LEU A 120 -5.08 23.27 9.12
CA LEU A 120 -6.45 23.64 9.46
C LEU A 120 -6.71 23.38 10.96
N ALA A 121 -6.32 22.24 11.50
CA ALA A 121 -6.51 21.96 12.92
C ALA A 121 -5.73 22.96 13.81
N ARG A 122 -4.45 23.24 13.50
CA ARG A 122 -3.62 24.15 14.32
C ARG A 122 -4.12 25.58 14.38
N ASP A 123 -4.68 26.09 13.28
CA ASP A 123 -5.29 27.43 13.24
C ASP A 123 -6.60 27.48 14.04
N ARG A 124 -7.41 26.43 13.97
CA ARG A 124 -8.67 26.31 14.72
C ARG A 124 -9.09 24.84 14.81
N PRO A 125 -9.55 24.34 15.98
CA PRO A 125 -9.99 22.95 16.12
C PRO A 125 -10.91 22.54 14.97
N THR A 126 -10.66 21.38 14.37
CA THR A 126 -11.32 20.99 13.13
C THR A 126 -11.97 19.61 13.28
N VAL A 127 -13.19 19.48 12.77
CA VAL A 127 -13.94 18.23 12.66
C VAL A 127 -14.06 17.87 11.19
N VAL A 128 -13.71 16.65 10.84
CA VAL A 128 -13.84 16.12 9.48
C VAL A 128 -14.79 14.94 9.53
N VAL A 129 -15.90 15.03 8.80
CA VAL A 129 -16.88 13.96 8.68
C VAL A 129 -16.73 13.31 7.30
N ILE A 130 -16.60 11.98 7.28
CA ILE A 130 -16.68 11.15 6.08
C ILE A 130 -17.89 10.23 6.22
N GLU A 131 -18.94 10.49 5.46
CA GLU A 131 -20.16 9.70 5.50
C GLU A 131 -20.12 8.47 4.59
N ASP A 132 -20.76 7.40 5.06
CA ASP A 132 -21.04 6.18 4.31
C ASP A 132 -19.77 5.50 3.74
N LEU A 133 -18.73 5.36 4.57
CA LEU A 133 -17.43 4.71 4.27
C LEU A 133 -17.51 3.31 3.64
N HIS A 134 -18.65 2.62 3.73
CA HIS A 134 -18.87 1.36 3.03
C HIS A 134 -18.88 1.52 1.50
N TRP A 135 -19.19 2.72 0.98
CA TRP A 135 -19.07 3.05 -0.44
C TRP A 135 -17.74 3.71 -0.82
N ALA A 136 -16.79 3.85 0.11
CA ALA A 136 -15.53 4.53 -0.18
C ALA A 136 -14.62 3.70 -1.11
N ASP A 137 -13.86 4.38 -1.97
CA ASP A 137 -12.81 3.76 -2.77
C ASP A 137 -11.63 3.27 -1.89
N GLU A 138 -10.82 2.37 -2.45
CA GLU A 138 -9.68 1.76 -1.74
C GLU A 138 -8.68 2.81 -1.21
N ALA A 139 -8.38 3.85 -1.99
CA ALA A 139 -7.45 4.90 -1.55
C ALA A 139 -8.03 5.76 -0.42
N SER A 140 -9.35 6.00 -0.40
CA SER A 140 -10.03 6.65 0.74
C SER A 140 -10.01 5.77 2.00
N LEU A 141 -10.23 4.46 1.85
CA LEU A 141 -10.18 3.49 2.94
C LEU A 141 -8.76 3.31 3.50
N GLU A 142 -7.72 3.52 2.69
CA GLU A 142 -6.33 3.58 3.14
C GLU A 142 -5.96 4.91 3.82
N LEU A 143 -6.46 6.04 3.30
CA LEU A 143 -6.15 7.37 3.85
C LEU A 143 -6.81 7.59 5.22
N PHE A 144 -8.03 7.11 5.44
CA PHE A 144 -8.75 7.30 6.70
C PHE A 144 -7.95 6.81 7.93
N PRO A 145 -7.45 5.55 8.00
CA PRO A 145 -6.63 5.08 9.11
C PRO A 145 -5.24 5.74 9.15
N HIS A 146 -4.71 6.21 8.02
CA HIS A 146 -3.48 7.00 7.99
C HIS A 146 -3.65 8.32 8.76
N LEU A 147 -4.71 9.09 8.44
CA LEU A 147 -5.02 10.36 9.11
C LEU A 147 -5.31 10.15 10.60
N ALA A 148 -6.10 9.13 10.95
CA ALA A 148 -6.41 8.78 12.33
C ALA A 148 -5.14 8.59 13.19
N ARG A 149 -4.12 7.91 12.64
CA ARG A 149 -2.84 7.67 13.33
C ARG A 149 -1.94 8.90 13.38
N LYS A 150 -1.82 9.64 12.26
CA LYS A 150 -0.86 10.74 12.11
C LYS A 150 -1.31 12.04 12.79
N LEU A 151 -2.61 12.26 12.93
CA LEU A 151 -3.18 13.52 13.42
C LEU A 151 -3.70 13.44 14.86
N ARG A 152 -3.23 12.45 15.63
CA ARG A 152 -3.59 12.26 17.05
C ARG A 152 -3.12 13.39 17.98
N ASP A 153 -2.09 14.14 17.58
CA ASP A 153 -1.44 15.17 18.39
C ASP A 153 -1.78 16.60 17.90
N VAL A 154 -2.79 16.74 17.04
CA VAL A 154 -3.35 18.03 16.61
C VAL A 154 -4.83 18.10 16.97
N PRO A 155 -5.44 19.29 17.15
CA PRO A 155 -6.86 19.45 17.49
C PRO A 155 -7.78 19.12 16.28
N LEU A 156 -7.77 17.86 15.86
CA LEU A 156 -8.58 17.30 14.78
C LEU A 156 -9.44 16.15 15.29
N LEU A 157 -10.74 16.18 14.98
CA LEU A 157 -11.65 15.05 15.18
C LEU A 157 -12.09 14.48 13.83
N LEU A 158 -11.64 13.28 13.50
CA LEU A 158 -12.03 12.55 12.30
C LEU A 158 -13.23 11.64 12.63
N VAL A 159 -14.31 11.75 11.87
CA VAL A 159 -15.55 10.99 12.09
C VAL A 159 -15.90 10.24 10.81
N GLY A 160 -15.99 8.92 10.89
CA GLY A 160 -16.43 8.07 9.78
C GLY A 160 -17.81 7.47 10.07
N THR A 161 -18.71 7.41 9.10
CA THR A 161 -19.96 6.66 9.26
C THR A 161 -20.00 5.44 8.35
N TYR A 162 -20.65 4.36 8.80
CA TYR A 162 -20.91 3.21 7.94
C TYR A 162 -22.19 2.47 8.34
N ARG A 163 -22.68 1.65 7.40
CA ARG A 163 -23.87 0.82 7.56
C ARG A 163 -23.48 -0.59 7.95
N THR A 164 -24.09 -1.14 8.98
CA THR A 164 -23.80 -2.50 9.47
C THR A 164 -24.43 -3.57 8.59
N ASP A 165 -25.56 -3.25 7.96
CA ASP A 165 -26.37 -4.06 7.06
C ASP A 165 -25.74 -4.27 5.68
N GLU A 166 -24.87 -3.37 5.23
CA GLU A 166 -24.18 -3.44 3.92
C GLU A 166 -22.87 -4.25 3.95
N LEU A 167 -22.41 -4.68 5.13
CA LEU A 167 -21.09 -5.30 5.31
C LEU A 167 -21.10 -6.83 5.14
N HIS A 168 -21.10 -7.29 3.89
CA HIS A 168 -20.87 -8.71 3.59
C HIS A 168 -19.47 -9.19 4.02
N ARG A 169 -19.25 -10.52 4.05
CA ARG A 169 -18.03 -11.14 4.62
C ARG A 169 -16.70 -10.71 3.97
N ARG A 170 -16.73 -10.26 2.71
CA ARG A 170 -15.54 -9.90 1.91
C ARG A 170 -15.43 -8.39 1.64
N HIS A 171 -16.18 -7.56 2.36
CA HIS A 171 -16.24 -6.12 2.10
C HIS A 171 -14.90 -5.42 2.43
N PRO A 172 -14.36 -4.53 1.57
CA PRO A 172 -13.04 -3.89 1.74
C PRO A 172 -12.93 -2.99 2.99
N LEU A 173 -14.05 -2.49 3.51
CA LEU A 173 -14.10 -1.76 4.79
C LEU A 173 -13.73 -2.64 6.01
N ARG A 174 -13.96 -3.96 5.98
CA ARG A 174 -13.76 -4.84 7.15
C ARG A 174 -12.30 -4.91 7.64
N PRO A 175 -11.29 -5.08 6.76
CA PRO A 175 -9.88 -4.96 7.14
C PRO A 175 -9.57 -3.64 7.87
N MET A 176 -10.01 -2.50 7.33
CA MET A 176 -9.80 -1.17 7.92
C MET A 176 -10.44 -1.06 9.31
N LEU A 177 -11.69 -1.51 9.48
CA LEU A 177 -12.35 -1.53 10.80
C LEU A 177 -11.57 -2.40 11.80
N THR A 178 -11.11 -3.57 11.36
CA THR A 178 -10.33 -4.48 12.21
C THR A 178 -9.00 -3.86 12.64
N GLU A 179 -8.30 -3.15 11.74
CA GLU A 179 -7.07 -2.42 12.04
C GLU A 179 -7.30 -1.31 13.09
N LEU A 180 -8.33 -0.49 12.87
CA LEU A 180 -8.66 0.63 13.76
C LEU A 180 -9.05 0.15 15.17
N SER A 181 -9.85 -0.92 15.27
CA SER A 181 -10.22 -1.51 16.56
C SER A 181 -9.01 -2.12 17.28
N ARG A 182 -8.10 -2.81 16.57
CA ARG A 182 -6.88 -3.41 17.17
C ARG A 182 -5.92 -2.37 17.72
N THR A 183 -5.80 -1.24 17.03
CA THR A 183 -4.85 -0.17 17.40
C THR A 183 -5.38 0.74 18.51
N ARG A 184 -6.66 0.62 18.91
CA ARG A 184 -7.35 1.47 19.91
C ARG A 184 -7.24 2.97 19.61
N VAL A 185 -7.18 3.32 18.32
CA VAL A 185 -7.08 4.72 17.85
C VAL A 185 -8.48 5.32 17.59
N VAL A 186 -9.53 4.50 17.64
CA VAL A 186 -10.90 4.88 17.31
C VAL A 186 -11.87 4.65 18.47
N GLU A 187 -12.83 5.56 18.62
CA GLU A 187 -13.99 5.42 19.49
C GLU A 187 -15.19 4.93 18.67
N ASP A 188 -15.74 3.76 19.03
CA ASP A 188 -16.93 3.22 18.37
C ASP A 188 -18.21 3.77 19.01
N VAL A 189 -18.99 4.51 18.21
CA VAL A 189 -20.30 5.05 18.58
C VAL A 189 -21.36 4.30 17.80
N ILE A 190 -21.96 3.30 18.43
CA ILE A 190 -23.01 2.46 17.84
C ILE A 190 -24.35 3.15 18.07
N LEU A 191 -25.11 3.39 17.01
CA LEU A 191 -26.46 3.93 17.09
C LEU A 191 -27.46 2.78 17.06
N PRO A 192 -28.10 2.46 18.20
CA PRO A 192 -29.18 1.48 18.22
C PRO A 192 -30.45 2.06 17.59
N ARG A 193 -31.38 1.18 17.23
CA ARG A 193 -32.76 1.60 16.96
C ARG A 193 -33.38 2.25 18.21
N LEU A 194 -34.35 3.14 18.02
CA LEU A 194 -35.04 3.80 19.13
C LEU A 194 -35.84 2.79 19.94
N SER A 195 -35.81 2.92 21.26
CA SER A 195 -36.66 2.12 22.14
C SER A 195 -38.13 2.48 21.96
N GLU A 196 -39.05 1.64 22.44
CA GLU A 196 -40.49 1.96 22.38
C GLU A 196 -40.83 3.27 23.12
N ASP A 197 -40.12 3.57 24.21
CA ASP A 197 -40.27 4.84 24.95
C ASP A 197 -39.74 6.03 24.14
N ASP A 198 -38.61 5.87 23.45
CA ASP A 198 -38.08 6.87 22.52
C ASP A 198 -39.04 7.09 21.35
N VAL A 199 -39.73 6.05 20.86
CA VAL A 199 -40.77 6.19 19.83
C VAL A 199 -41.92 7.06 20.34
N ALA A 200 -42.35 6.91 21.59
CA ALA A 200 -43.39 7.78 22.16
C ALA A 200 -42.96 9.26 22.16
N ALA A 201 -41.72 9.53 22.55
CA ALA A 201 -41.14 10.87 22.55
C ALA A 201 -40.97 11.40 21.12
N PHE A 202 -40.53 10.57 20.19
CA PHE A 202 -40.40 10.88 18.78
C PHE A 202 -41.73 11.29 18.16
N LEU A 203 -42.79 10.50 18.37
CA LEU A 203 -44.15 10.80 17.89
C LEU A 203 -44.66 12.12 18.45
N ARG A 204 -44.41 12.37 19.75
CA ARG A 204 -44.81 13.62 20.40
C ARG A 204 -44.16 14.84 19.76
N GLU A 205 -42.85 14.80 19.50
CA GLU A 205 -42.12 15.93 18.91
C GLU A 205 -42.37 16.08 17.41
N ALA A 206 -42.31 15.00 16.64
CA ALA A 206 -42.51 15.01 15.19
C ALA A 206 -43.90 15.52 14.79
N MET A 207 -44.92 15.22 15.61
CA MET A 207 -46.28 15.68 15.41
C MET A 207 -46.67 16.85 16.33
N ARG A 208 -45.79 17.34 17.21
CA ARG A 208 -46.10 18.41 18.19
C ARG A 208 -47.37 18.11 19.02
N LEU A 209 -47.51 16.89 19.51
CA LEU A 209 -48.67 16.46 20.29
C LEU A 209 -48.66 17.11 21.69
N GLY A 210 -49.78 17.70 22.11
CA GLY A 210 -49.94 18.25 23.46
C GLY A 210 -50.12 17.18 24.56
N ARG A 211 -50.25 15.91 24.18
CA ARG A 211 -50.40 14.74 25.07
C ARG A 211 -49.62 13.56 24.47
N PRO A 212 -49.15 12.60 25.28
CA PRO A 212 -48.49 11.40 24.75
C PRO A 212 -49.43 10.62 23.81
N PRO A 213 -48.90 9.97 22.76
CA PRO A 213 -49.70 9.12 21.88
C PRO A 213 -50.33 7.97 22.66
N THR A 214 -51.45 7.44 22.19
CA THR A 214 -52.08 6.26 22.79
C THR A 214 -51.15 5.05 22.67
N THR A 215 -51.18 4.16 23.68
CA THR A 215 -50.36 2.94 23.72
C THR A 215 -50.55 2.10 22.46
N GLU A 216 -51.78 1.96 21.99
CA GLU A 216 -52.11 1.21 20.77
C GLU A 216 -51.45 1.79 19.52
N PHE A 217 -51.48 3.11 19.35
CA PHE A 217 -50.87 3.77 18.18
C PHE A 217 -49.35 3.72 18.25
N ARG A 218 -48.77 3.92 19.44
CA ARG A 218 -47.32 3.75 19.67
C ARG A 218 -46.87 2.34 19.32
N GLN A 219 -47.57 1.32 19.81
CA GLN A 219 -47.23 -0.08 19.56
C GLN A 219 -47.37 -0.44 18.08
N ALA A 220 -48.40 0.07 17.40
CA ALA A 220 -48.58 -0.16 15.97
C ALA A 220 -47.40 0.41 15.16
N ILE A 221 -46.98 1.64 15.44
CA ILE A 221 -45.82 2.26 14.78
C ILE A 221 -44.52 1.52 15.14
N PHE A 222 -44.33 1.17 16.41
CA PHE A 222 -43.13 0.46 16.86
C PHE A 222 -43.03 -0.95 16.28
N ASN A 223 -44.12 -1.71 16.20
CA ASN A 223 -44.11 -3.07 15.64
C ASN A 223 -43.76 -3.08 14.15
N THR A 224 -44.17 -2.06 13.40
CA THR A 224 -43.87 -1.97 11.97
C THR A 224 -42.48 -1.37 11.72
N CYS A 225 -42.15 -0.26 12.41
CA CYS A 225 -40.90 0.46 12.14
C CYS A 225 -39.71 -0.07 12.94
N GLU A 226 -39.97 -0.88 13.97
CA GLU A 226 -39.00 -1.45 14.91
C GLU A 226 -38.02 -0.39 15.46
N GLY A 227 -38.50 0.85 15.66
CA GLY A 227 -37.71 1.97 16.17
C GLY A 227 -36.74 2.62 15.17
N ASN A 228 -36.85 2.36 13.86
CA ASN A 228 -36.07 3.06 12.84
C ASN A 228 -36.64 4.49 12.60
N PRO A 229 -35.93 5.57 12.96
CA PRO A 229 -36.45 6.93 12.85
C PRO A 229 -36.87 7.32 11.44
N LEU A 230 -36.06 6.96 10.44
CA LEU A 230 -36.40 7.24 9.04
C LEU A 230 -37.71 6.54 8.67
N PHE A 231 -37.84 5.24 8.99
CA PHE A 231 -39.07 4.51 8.67
C PHE A 231 -40.28 5.08 9.40
N MET A 232 -40.14 5.51 10.66
CA MET A 232 -41.22 6.17 11.39
C MET A 232 -41.64 7.50 10.77
N GLU A 233 -40.71 8.35 10.33
CA GLU A 233 -41.06 9.59 9.61
C GLU A 233 -41.88 9.28 8.36
N GLU A 234 -41.48 8.25 7.61
CA GLU A 234 -42.16 7.90 6.35
C GLU A 234 -43.52 7.22 6.57
N VAL A 235 -43.66 6.38 7.59
CA VAL A 235 -44.96 5.82 7.98
C VAL A 235 -45.91 6.93 8.40
N LEU A 236 -45.50 7.82 9.31
CA LEU A 236 -46.38 8.90 9.79
C LEU A 236 -46.80 9.83 8.65
N ARG A 237 -45.89 10.08 7.71
CA ARG A 237 -46.18 10.89 6.52
C ARG A 237 -47.21 10.21 5.63
N ALA A 238 -47.05 8.91 5.36
CA ALA A 238 -48.03 8.12 4.60
C ALA A 238 -49.42 8.15 5.28
N LEU A 239 -49.49 8.07 6.61
CA LEU A 239 -50.75 8.16 7.36
C LEU A 239 -51.43 9.53 7.22
N VAL A 240 -50.64 10.62 7.14
CA VAL A 240 -51.19 11.96 6.93
C VAL A 240 -51.64 12.19 5.50
N GLU A 241 -50.89 11.70 4.51
CA GLU A 241 -51.24 11.80 3.09
C GLU A 241 -52.52 11.02 2.75
N ARG A 242 -52.71 9.84 3.37
CA ARG A 242 -53.93 9.03 3.25
C ARG A 242 -55.13 9.60 4.02
N GLY A 243 -54.90 10.62 4.85
CA GLY A 243 -55.93 11.22 5.71
C GLY A 243 -56.33 10.34 6.89
N ASP A 244 -55.57 9.28 7.21
CA ASP A 244 -55.78 8.44 8.40
C ASP A 244 -55.41 9.20 9.68
N VAL A 245 -54.55 10.21 9.55
CA VAL A 245 -54.18 11.16 10.59
C VAL A 245 -54.24 12.58 10.02
N GLU A 246 -54.94 13.49 10.69
CA GLU A 246 -55.14 14.85 10.19
C GLU A 246 -54.95 15.91 11.27
N TYR A 247 -54.52 17.10 10.86
CA TYR A 247 -54.38 18.24 11.75
C TYR A 247 -55.67 19.08 11.71
N ARG A 248 -56.48 19.03 12.78
CA ARG A 248 -57.73 19.80 12.96
C ARG A 248 -57.79 20.46 14.33
N ASP A 249 -58.30 21.69 14.38
CA ASP A 249 -58.46 22.49 15.60
C ASP A 249 -57.20 22.61 16.46
N GLY A 250 -56.05 22.78 15.81
CA GLY A 250 -54.76 22.93 16.50
C GLY A 250 -54.15 21.62 17.03
N SER A 251 -54.73 20.45 16.71
CA SER A 251 -54.29 19.14 17.19
C SER A 251 -54.27 18.08 16.08
N TRP A 252 -53.33 17.14 16.13
CA TRP A 252 -53.40 15.94 15.30
C TRP A 252 -54.42 14.96 15.87
N ARG A 253 -55.28 14.43 15.00
CA ARG A 253 -56.28 13.43 15.34
C ARG A 253 -56.24 12.30 14.32
N ARG A 254 -56.41 11.08 14.80
CA ARG A 254 -56.67 9.92 13.93
C ARG A 254 -58.10 10.04 13.41
N THR A 255 -58.32 9.78 12.13
CA THR A 255 -59.66 9.78 11.51
C THR A 255 -60.32 8.40 11.57
N LYS A 256 -59.54 7.36 11.89
CA LYS A 256 -59.94 5.96 12.04
C LYS A 256 -59.38 5.36 13.33
N GLU A 257 -59.89 4.19 13.71
CA GLU A 257 -59.32 3.39 14.81
C GLU A 257 -57.97 2.77 14.41
N VAL A 258 -57.06 2.62 15.39
CA VAL A 258 -56.09 1.50 15.52
C VAL A 258 -56.02 0.52 14.33
N ALA A 259 -56.90 -0.46 14.46
CA ALA A 259 -57.00 -1.63 13.62
C ALA A 259 -57.39 -1.34 12.16
N GLU A 260 -57.90 -0.15 11.85
CA GLU A 260 -58.35 0.24 10.50
C GLU A 260 -57.30 1.10 9.77
N ILE A 261 -56.23 1.52 10.46
CA ILE A 261 -55.12 2.26 9.86
C ILE A 261 -54.19 1.27 9.15
N VAL A 262 -54.00 1.46 7.84
CA VAL A 262 -53.08 0.65 7.04
C VAL A 262 -51.69 1.27 7.10
N ILE A 263 -50.84 0.72 7.97
CA ILE A 263 -49.44 1.11 8.08
C ILE A 263 -48.64 0.41 6.97
N PRO A 264 -47.79 1.12 6.19
CA PRO A 264 -46.91 0.48 5.20
C PRO A 264 -45.99 -0.56 5.83
N ASP A 265 -45.89 -1.74 5.22
CA ASP A 265 -45.11 -2.87 5.76
C ASP A 265 -43.59 -2.64 5.69
N THR A 266 -43.10 -1.79 4.78
CA THR A 266 -41.66 -1.46 4.66
C THR A 266 -41.38 0.02 4.36
N LEU A 267 -40.16 0.48 4.67
CA LEU A 267 -39.66 1.82 4.32
C LEU A 267 -39.71 2.06 2.81
N ARG A 268 -39.45 1.01 2.01
CA ARG A 268 -39.57 1.05 0.56
C ARG A 268 -40.99 1.40 0.13
N ASP A 269 -42.01 0.78 0.74
CA ASP A 269 -43.41 1.06 0.41
C ASP A 269 -43.78 2.51 0.73
N ALA A 270 -43.31 3.06 1.85
CA ALA A 270 -43.54 4.45 2.22
C ALA A 270 -42.80 5.46 1.30
N VAL A 271 -41.63 5.11 0.77
CA VAL A 271 -40.93 5.89 -0.26
C VAL A 271 -41.67 5.81 -1.60
N LEU A 272 -42.08 4.61 -2.00
CA LEU A 272 -42.77 4.37 -3.26
C LEU A 272 -44.14 5.01 -3.30
N ASP A 273 -44.88 5.04 -2.19
CA ASP A 273 -46.18 5.72 -2.12
C ASP A 273 -46.05 7.21 -2.43
N ARG A 274 -45.04 7.89 -1.89
CA ARG A 274 -44.79 9.32 -2.17
C ARG A 274 -44.31 9.57 -3.57
N PHE A 275 -43.43 8.70 -4.06
CA PHE A 275 -43.01 8.73 -5.45
C PHE A 275 -44.25 8.61 -6.36
N ARG A 276 -45.18 7.69 -6.06
CA ARG A 276 -46.45 7.51 -6.80
C ARG A 276 -47.43 8.67 -6.68
N MET A 277 -47.36 9.45 -5.60
CA MET A 277 -48.17 10.67 -5.40
C MET A 277 -47.67 11.87 -6.23
N LEU A 278 -46.43 11.84 -6.73
CA LEU A 278 -45.94 12.84 -7.67
C LEU A 278 -46.66 12.72 -9.02
N SER A 279 -46.71 13.83 -9.78
CA SER A 279 -47.22 13.76 -11.15
C SER A 279 -46.35 12.82 -12.01
N PRO A 280 -46.90 12.21 -13.07
CA PRO A 280 -46.13 11.33 -13.97
C PRO A 280 -44.87 12.00 -14.53
N GLU A 281 -44.92 13.30 -14.79
CA GLU A 281 -43.79 14.09 -15.27
C GLU A 281 -42.69 14.22 -14.20
N ALA A 282 -43.08 14.48 -12.95
CA ALA A 282 -42.14 14.58 -11.84
C ALA A 282 -41.49 13.22 -11.50
N GLN A 283 -42.27 12.14 -11.56
CA GLN A 283 -41.75 10.77 -11.44
C GLN A 283 -40.70 10.48 -12.52
N ALA A 284 -40.99 10.83 -13.77
CA ALA A 284 -40.08 10.61 -14.90
C ALA A 284 -38.75 11.38 -14.77
N VAL A 285 -38.77 12.57 -14.17
CA VAL A 285 -37.54 13.33 -13.84
C VAL A 285 -36.74 12.64 -12.74
N LEU A 286 -37.41 12.17 -11.68
CA LEU A 286 -36.76 11.51 -10.53
C LEU A 286 -36.11 10.17 -10.90
N LEU A 287 -36.74 9.40 -11.78
CA LEU A 287 -36.16 8.16 -12.29
C LEU A 287 -34.84 8.41 -13.03
N ARG A 288 -34.76 9.50 -13.82
CA ARG A 288 -33.52 9.90 -14.51
C ARG A 288 -32.45 10.41 -13.55
N ALA A 289 -32.85 11.25 -12.59
CA ALA A 289 -31.99 11.67 -11.49
C ALA A 289 -31.36 10.47 -10.75
N ALA A 290 -32.15 9.43 -10.50
CA ALA A 290 -31.68 8.24 -9.79
C ALA A 290 -30.59 7.47 -10.55
N VAL A 291 -30.65 7.47 -11.89
CA VAL A 291 -29.65 6.84 -12.76
C VAL A 291 -28.37 7.69 -12.86
N ILE A 292 -28.47 9.02 -12.85
CA ILE A 292 -27.30 9.91 -12.84
C ILE A 292 -26.48 9.68 -11.57
N GLY A 293 -27.13 9.66 -10.39
CA GLY A 293 -26.43 9.40 -9.14
C GLY A 293 -27.18 9.86 -7.89
N SER A 294 -26.57 9.62 -6.72
CA SER A 294 -27.10 10.11 -5.44
C SER A 294 -27.00 11.63 -5.31
N ARG A 295 -26.01 12.24 -5.99
CA ARG A 295 -25.81 13.67 -6.13
C ARG A 295 -25.48 13.99 -7.58
N PHE A 296 -26.03 15.08 -8.10
CA PHE A 296 -25.83 15.46 -9.50
C PHE A 296 -26.02 16.96 -9.73
N ASP A 297 -25.45 17.43 -10.84
CA ASP A 297 -25.57 18.80 -11.29
C ASP A 297 -26.87 19.01 -12.09
N PHE A 298 -27.50 20.17 -11.91
CA PHE A 298 -28.73 20.53 -12.63
C PHE A 298 -28.59 20.43 -14.15
N GLY A 299 -27.44 20.86 -14.68
CA GLY A 299 -27.20 20.87 -16.13
C GLY A 299 -27.18 19.47 -16.76
N ILE A 300 -26.70 18.46 -16.03
CA ILE A 300 -26.73 17.06 -16.50
C ILE A 300 -28.17 16.55 -16.48
N LEU A 301 -28.91 16.77 -15.37
CA LEU A 301 -30.31 16.35 -15.28
C LEU A 301 -31.18 16.99 -16.38
N LEU A 302 -30.98 18.28 -16.66
CA LEU A 302 -31.69 18.99 -17.73
C LEU A 302 -31.43 18.37 -19.10
N ARG A 303 -30.18 18.02 -19.42
CA ARG A 303 -29.84 17.35 -20.69
C ARG A 303 -30.42 15.94 -20.80
N VAL A 304 -30.34 15.15 -19.73
CA VAL A 304 -30.82 13.75 -19.70
C VAL A 304 -32.35 13.68 -19.77
N THR A 305 -33.04 14.66 -19.21
CA THR A 305 -34.51 14.74 -19.27
C THR A 305 -35.01 15.21 -20.64
N GLY A 306 -34.30 16.13 -21.29
CA GLY A 306 -34.74 16.75 -22.54
C GLY A 306 -36.00 17.62 -22.40
N ALA A 307 -36.40 17.91 -21.16
CA ALA A 307 -37.60 18.67 -20.81
C ALA A 307 -37.30 20.18 -20.74
N ALA A 308 -38.34 21.02 -20.72
CA ALA A 308 -38.15 22.45 -20.51
C ALA A 308 -37.63 22.71 -19.09
N GLU A 309 -36.75 23.70 -18.91
CA GLU A 309 -36.15 24.01 -17.61
C GLU A 309 -37.22 24.21 -16.51
N ALA A 310 -38.32 24.89 -16.83
CA ALA A 310 -39.44 25.11 -15.92
C ALA A 310 -40.11 23.82 -15.44
N GLU A 311 -40.16 22.79 -16.28
CA GLU A 311 -40.74 21.47 -15.94
C GLU A 311 -39.83 20.70 -14.99
N VAL A 312 -38.51 20.70 -15.26
CA VAL A 312 -37.52 20.06 -14.38
C VAL A 312 -37.48 20.75 -13.02
N VAL A 313 -37.51 22.09 -12.99
CA VAL A 313 -37.58 22.85 -11.73
C VAL A 313 -38.89 22.57 -10.99
N GLY A 314 -40.02 22.48 -11.69
CA GLY A 314 -41.31 22.09 -11.10
C GLY A 314 -41.27 20.70 -10.47
N ALA A 315 -40.70 19.72 -11.18
CA ALA A 315 -40.51 18.35 -10.69
C ALA A 315 -39.60 18.28 -9.47
N LEU A 316 -38.45 18.96 -9.51
CA LEU A 316 -37.53 19.04 -8.36
C LEU A 316 -38.19 19.69 -7.15
N ARG A 317 -38.97 20.77 -7.36
CA ARG A 317 -39.73 21.41 -6.28
C ARG A 317 -40.76 20.46 -5.68
N ALA A 318 -41.53 19.76 -6.51
CA ALA A 318 -42.51 18.77 -6.04
C ALA A 318 -41.83 17.62 -5.27
N ALA A 319 -40.67 17.14 -5.73
CA ALA A 319 -39.90 16.11 -5.06
C ALA A 319 -39.28 16.59 -3.74
N ILE A 320 -38.84 17.84 -3.66
CA ILE A 320 -38.37 18.46 -2.41
C ILE A 320 -39.55 18.65 -1.45
N ASP A 321 -40.72 19.07 -1.93
CA ASP A 321 -41.94 19.21 -1.13
C ASP A 321 -42.43 17.85 -0.60
N ALA A 322 -42.35 16.80 -1.43
CA ALA A 322 -42.56 15.40 -1.05
C ALA A 322 -41.41 14.81 -0.19
N GLN A 323 -40.37 15.60 0.07
CA GLN A 323 -39.19 15.25 0.89
C GLN A 323 -38.34 14.10 0.33
N LEU A 324 -38.43 13.79 -0.96
CA LEU A 324 -37.61 12.78 -1.63
C LEU A 324 -36.21 13.30 -1.99
N MET A 325 -36.08 14.62 -2.18
CA MET A 325 -34.86 15.28 -2.64
C MET A 325 -34.48 16.47 -1.76
N LEU A 326 -33.21 16.87 -1.88
CA LEU A 326 -32.63 18.05 -1.26
C LEU A 326 -31.90 18.90 -2.30
N GLU A 327 -32.07 20.22 -2.20
CA GLU A 327 -31.25 21.19 -2.91
C GLU A 327 -30.00 21.50 -2.09
N ILE A 328 -28.82 21.37 -2.69
CA ILE A 328 -27.54 21.68 -2.06
C ILE A 328 -27.10 23.06 -2.55
N THR A 329 -27.29 24.06 -1.70
CA THR A 329 -26.83 25.43 -1.92
C THR A 329 -25.35 25.55 -1.55
N SER A 330 -24.52 26.06 -2.48
CA SER A 330 -23.15 26.46 -2.20
C SER A 330 -22.87 27.81 -2.89
N ASP A 331 -22.19 28.72 -2.18
CA ASP A 331 -21.94 30.10 -2.66
C ASP A 331 -20.99 30.19 -3.88
N THR A 332 -20.39 29.08 -4.33
CA THR A 332 -19.33 29.08 -5.35
C THR A 332 -19.54 28.06 -6.49
N ARG A 333 -20.70 27.39 -6.59
CA ARG A 333 -20.96 26.39 -7.65
C ARG A 333 -22.36 26.52 -8.26
N ALA A 334 -22.52 25.90 -9.43
CA ALA A 334 -23.82 25.63 -10.03
C ALA A 334 -24.73 24.86 -9.04
N PRO A 335 -26.06 25.04 -9.11
CA PRO A 335 -26.99 24.34 -8.24
C PRO A 335 -26.85 22.82 -8.42
N SER A 336 -26.64 22.12 -7.29
CA SER A 336 -26.54 20.67 -7.23
C SER A 336 -27.66 20.11 -6.38
N TYR A 337 -28.16 18.93 -6.75
CA TYR A 337 -29.26 18.26 -6.07
C TYR A 337 -28.81 16.89 -5.59
N ALA A 338 -29.44 16.40 -4.52
CA ALA A 338 -29.19 15.07 -4.02
C ALA A 338 -30.48 14.38 -3.58
N PHE A 339 -30.49 13.06 -3.64
CA PHE A 339 -31.51 12.28 -2.96
C PHE A 339 -31.36 12.48 -1.46
N ARG A 340 -32.48 12.60 -0.75
CA ARG A 340 -32.44 12.80 0.71
C ARG A 340 -31.70 11.65 1.41
N HIS A 341 -31.88 10.43 0.90
CA HIS A 341 -31.23 9.22 1.40
C HIS A 341 -30.85 8.29 0.23
N ALA A 342 -29.76 7.53 0.37
CA ALA A 342 -29.35 6.56 -0.65
C ALA A 342 -30.43 5.48 -0.92
N LEU A 343 -31.13 5.03 0.13
CA LEU A 343 -32.26 4.10 0.01
C LEU A 343 -33.44 4.68 -0.79
N THR A 344 -33.63 6.01 -0.77
CA THR A 344 -34.66 6.67 -1.58
C THR A 344 -34.32 6.54 -3.06
N ARG A 345 -33.06 6.81 -3.43
CA ARG A 345 -32.56 6.59 -4.79
C ARG A 345 -32.74 5.13 -5.21
N GLU A 346 -32.33 4.20 -4.35
CA GLU A 346 -32.41 2.76 -4.64
C GLU A 346 -33.86 2.29 -4.85
N SER A 347 -34.77 2.73 -3.99
CA SER A 347 -36.22 2.43 -4.11
C SER A 347 -36.79 2.95 -5.42
N VAL A 348 -36.41 4.16 -5.85
CA VAL A 348 -36.83 4.75 -7.13
C VAL A 348 -36.19 4.01 -8.31
N LEU A 349 -34.91 3.60 -8.22
CA LEU A 349 -34.24 2.80 -9.24
C LEU A 349 -34.92 1.45 -9.48
N PHE A 350 -35.47 0.82 -8.43
CA PHE A 350 -36.19 -0.45 -8.55
C PHE A 350 -37.51 -0.35 -9.33
N GLU A 351 -38.08 0.84 -9.51
CA GLU A 351 -39.28 1.02 -10.35
C GLU A 351 -38.94 0.99 -11.85
N LEU A 352 -37.66 1.14 -12.22
CA LEU A 352 -37.24 1.05 -13.63
C LEU A 352 -37.15 -0.39 -14.10
N LEU A 353 -37.80 -0.69 -15.22
CA LEU A 353 -37.52 -1.91 -15.95
C LEU A 353 -36.11 -1.83 -16.57
N GLN A 354 -35.48 -2.99 -16.74
CA GLN A 354 -34.13 -3.07 -17.30
C GLN A 354 -33.96 -2.33 -18.66
N PRO A 355 -34.91 -2.39 -19.62
CA PRO A 355 -34.80 -1.62 -20.86
C PRO A 355 -34.87 -0.10 -20.67
N GLU A 356 -35.62 0.38 -19.68
CA GLU A 356 -35.74 1.81 -19.38
C GLU A 356 -34.45 2.31 -18.73
N ARG A 357 -33.94 1.57 -17.75
CA ARG A 357 -32.66 1.86 -17.10
C ARG A 357 -31.52 1.93 -18.12
N ARG A 358 -31.46 1.01 -19.09
CA ARG A 358 -30.48 1.05 -20.19
C ARG A 358 -30.57 2.33 -21.02
N ARG A 359 -31.77 2.74 -21.43
CA ARG A 359 -31.98 3.99 -22.19
C ARG A 359 -31.56 5.21 -21.42
N ILE A 360 -31.83 5.25 -20.12
CA ILE A 360 -31.43 6.38 -19.28
C ILE A 360 -29.91 6.39 -19.11
N HIS A 361 -29.26 5.26 -18.85
CA HIS A 361 -27.79 5.20 -18.80
C HIS A 361 -27.13 5.68 -20.09
N ALA A 362 -27.68 5.33 -21.26
CA ALA A 362 -27.22 5.87 -22.54
C ALA A 362 -27.32 7.40 -22.60
N ALA A 363 -28.48 7.95 -22.20
CA ALA A 363 -28.70 9.39 -22.17
C ALA A 363 -27.78 10.13 -21.18
N VAL A 364 -27.47 9.51 -20.03
CA VAL A 364 -26.50 10.06 -19.06
C VAL A 364 -25.10 10.09 -19.65
N GLY A 365 -24.65 8.98 -20.25
CA GLY A 365 -23.36 8.91 -20.94
C GLY A 365 -23.25 9.97 -22.05
N GLU A 366 -24.29 10.14 -22.86
CA GLU A 366 -24.36 11.16 -23.91
C GLU A 366 -24.32 12.60 -23.36
N ALA A 367 -24.99 12.85 -22.24
CA ALA A 367 -25.02 14.16 -21.60
C ALA A 367 -23.67 14.57 -20.98
N ILE A 368 -22.87 13.60 -20.53
CA ILE A 368 -21.50 13.80 -20.04
C ILE A 368 -20.55 13.93 -21.25
N GLU A 369 -20.63 13.01 -22.21
CA GLU A 369 -19.79 13.00 -23.42
C GLU A 369 -19.96 14.30 -24.26
N GLY A 370 -21.18 14.86 -24.29
CA GLY A 370 -21.50 16.11 -24.99
C GLY A 370 -20.88 17.38 -24.38
N GLN A 371 -20.21 17.31 -23.24
CA GLN A 371 -19.50 18.46 -22.63
C GLN A 371 -18.11 18.72 -23.24
N GLY A 372 -17.68 17.87 -24.18
CA GLY A 372 -16.46 18.05 -24.97
C GLY A 372 -15.33 17.08 -24.60
N PRO A 373 -14.32 16.90 -25.47
CA PRO A 373 -13.34 15.83 -25.37
C PRO A 373 -12.47 15.85 -24.10
N GLU A 374 -12.07 17.04 -23.64
CA GLU A 374 -11.27 17.20 -22.42
C GLU A 374 -12.05 16.79 -21.16
N THR A 375 -13.33 17.15 -21.10
CA THR A 375 -14.24 16.73 -20.03
C THR A 375 -14.45 15.22 -20.07
N SER A 376 -14.70 14.64 -21.24
CA SER A 376 -14.88 13.19 -21.39
C SER A 376 -13.67 12.38 -20.92
N ALA A 377 -12.44 12.88 -21.16
CA ALA A 377 -11.23 12.23 -20.65
C ALA A 377 -11.16 12.25 -19.11
N GLY A 378 -11.57 13.36 -18.48
CA GLY A 378 -11.66 13.47 -17.01
C GLY A 378 -12.77 12.62 -16.38
N HIS A 379 -13.74 12.16 -17.18
CA HIS A 379 -14.88 11.34 -16.75
C HIS A 379 -14.86 9.93 -17.37
N ALA A 380 -13.71 9.44 -17.86
CA ALA A 380 -13.62 8.19 -18.61
C ALA A 380 -14.21 6.97 -17.86
N GLU A 381 -13.98 6.87 -16.55
CA GLU A 381 -14.51 5.76 -15.74
C GLU A 381 -16.04 5.83 -15.55
N GLU A 382 -16.59 7.04 -15.39
CA GLU A 382 -18.03 7.29 -15.27
C GLU A 382 -18.74 7.01 -16.59
N LEU A 383 -18.16 7.46 -17.70
CA LEU A 383 -18.63 7.16 -19.05
C LEU A 383 -18.58 5.67 -19.37
N ALA A 384 -17.49 4.99 -18.98
CA ALA A 384 -17.37 3.54 -19.14
C ALA A 384 -18.50 2.81 -18.42
N TYR A 385 -18.76 3.16 -17.16
CA TYR A 385 -19.86 2.60 -16.37
C TYR A 385 -21.23 2.82 -17.03
N HIS A 386 -21.54 4.05 -17.44
CA HIS A 386 -22.85 4.35 -18.03
C HIS A 386 -23.07 3.67 -19.38
N PHE A 387 -22.08 3.65 -20.26
CA PHE A 387 -22.24 2.96 -21.54
C PHE A 387 -22.27 1.43 -21.39
N ASP A 388 -21.55 0.87 -20.41
CA ASP A 388 -21.61 -0.55 -20.10
C ASP A 388 -22.99 -0.96 -19.56
N GLU A 389 -23.53 -0.22 -18.60
CA GLU A 389 -24.90 -0.42 -18.08
C GLU A 389 -25.97 -0.18 -19.14
N ALA A 390 -25.73 0.71 -20.11
CA ALA A 390 -26.61 0.94 -21.26
C ALA A 390 -26.61 -0.24 -22.26
N GLY A 391 -25.59 -1.08 -22.23
CA GLY A 391 -25.34 -2.13 -23.22
C GLY A 391 -24.79 -1.59 -24.55
N ASP A 392 -24.25 -0.36 -24.56
CA ASP A 392 -23.57 0.22 -25.72
C ASP A 392 -22.12 -0.27 -25.75
N ARG A 393 -21.91 -1.41 -26.41
CA ARG A 393 -20.61 -2.11 -26.39
C ARG A 393 -19.47 -1.27 -26.93
N ASP A 394 -19.68 -0.52 -28.00
CA ASP A 394 -18.63 0.24 -28.69
C ASP A 394 -18.13 1.41 -27.83
N ARG A 395 -19.05 2.18 -27.23
CA ARG A 395 -18.67 3.27 -26.33
C ARG A 395 -18.14 2.74 -25.00
N ALA A 396 -18.74 1.69 -24.44
CA ALA A 396 -18.25 1.05 -23.22
C ALA A 396 -16.82 0.54 -23.39
N PHE A 397 -16.51 -0.14 -24.50
CA PHE A 397 -15.16 -0.57 -24.85
C PHE A 397 -14.18 0.61 -24.88
N ARG A 398 -14.52 1.67 -25.62
CA ARG A 398 -13.67 2.87 -25.77
C ARG A 398 -13.33 3.50 -24.42
N TYR A 399 -14.33 3.69 -23.57
CA TYR A 399 -14.14 4.36 -22.29
C TYR A 399 -13.48 3.45 -21.24
N HIS A 400 -13.72 2.13 -21.27
CA HIS A 400 -12.94 1.20 -20.46
C HIS A 400 -11.46 1.18 -20.89
N ASP A 401 -11.18 1.20 -22.19
CA ASP A 401 -9.80 1.29 -22.66
C ASP A 401 -9.12 2.59 -22.23
N LEU A 402 -9.83 3.72 -22.32
CA LEU A 402 -9.32 5.02 -21.86
C LEU A 402 -9.11 5.05 -20.34
N ALA A 403 -10.09 4.58 -19.56
CA ALA A 403 -10.00 4.48 -18.10
C ALA A 403 -8.85 3.56 -17.67
N ALA A 404 -8.59 2.48 -18.40
CA ALA A 404 -7.43 1.62 -18.16
C ALA A 404 -6.10 2.35 -18.38
N ARG A 405 -5.97 3.14 -19.47
CA ARG A 405 -4.76 3.94 -19.74
C ARG A 405 -4.52 4.97 -18.65
N GLU A 406 -5.59 5.65 -18.23
CA GLU A 406 -5.50 6.68 -17.19
C GLU A 406 -5.19 6.07 -15.82
N ALA A 407 -5.85 4.98 -15.45
CA ALA A 407 -5.54 4.23 -14.24
C ALA A 407 -4.09 3.72 -14.24
N TYR A 408 -3.58 3.24 -15.38
CA TYR A 408 -2.18 2.81 -15.49
C TYR A 408 -1.21 3.99 -15.33
N ARG A 409 -1.50 5.14 -15.93
CA ARG A 409 -0.71 6.38 -15.81
C ARG A 409 -0.72 6.95 -14.39
N LEU A 410 -1.82 6.79 -13.67
CA LEU A 410 -1.97 7.11 -12.25
C LEU A 410 -1.51 5.98 -11.32
N PHE A 411 -0.92 4.93 -11.89
CA PHE A 411 -0.36 3.78 -11.20
C PHE A 411 -1.38 2.99 -10.33
N ALA A 412 -2.66 3.13 -10.63
CA ALA A 412 -3.74 2.32 -10.10
C ALA A 412 -3.83 1.00 -10.88
N PHE A 413 -2.78 0.17 -10.80
CA PHE A 413 -2.61 -1.01 -11.65
C PHE A 413 -3.72 -2.05 -11.53
N SER A 414 -4.22 -2.29 -10.30
CA SER A 414 -5.37 -3.18 -10.07
C SER A 414 -6.63 -2.69 -10.79
N ARG A 415 -6.86 -1.36 -10.79
CA ARG A 415 -7.98 -0.72 -11.52
C ARG A 415 -7.79 -0.79 -13.03
N ALA A 416 -6.57 -0.52 -13.51
CA ALA A 416 -6.23 -0.65 -14.92
C ALA A 416 -6.50 -2.07 -15.43
N ALA A 417 -6.14 -3.09 -14.64
CA ALA A 417 -6.39 -4.49 -14.97
C ALA A 417 -7.89 -4.82 -15.05
N LEU A 418 -8.73 -4.27 -14.16
CA LEU A 418 -10.19 -4.46 -14.19
C LEU A 418 -10.82 -3.83 -15.44
N HIS A 419 -10.41 -2.61 -15.79
CA HIS A 419 -10.90 -1.95 -16.99
C HIS A 419 -10.43 -2.65 -18.28
N LEU A 420 -9.20 -3.16 -18.32
CA LEU A 420 -8.71 -3.97 -19.45
C LEU A 420 -9.50 -5.26 -19.61
N GLU A 421 -9.78 -5.99 -18.51
CA GLU A 421 -10.62 -7.19 -18.57
C GLU A 421 -12.03 -6.87 -19.11
N ARG A 422 -12.60 -5.75 -18.66
CA ARG A 422 -13.92 -5.36 -19.16
C ARG A 422 -13.88 -4.95 -20.62
N ALA A 423 -12.87 -4.20 -21.06
CA ALA A 423 -12.66 -3.87 -22.46
C ALA A 423 -12.49 -5.15 -23.32
N ILE A 424 -11.67 -6.10 -22.88
CA ILE A 424 -11.48 -7.39 -23.57
C ILE A 424 -12.81 -8.15 -23.70
N ALA A 425 -13.64 -8.16 -22.65
CA ALA A 425 -14.95 -8.83 -22.69
C ALA A 425 -15.98 -8.13 -23.60
N LEU A 426 -15.82 -6.82 -23.83
CA LEU A 426 -16.72 -6.01 -24.66
C LEU A 426 -16.30 -5.98 -26.13
N ALA A 427 -15.01 -6.13 -26.40
CA ALA A 427 -14.45 -6.22 -27.75
C ALA A 427 -15.18 -7.27 -28.59
N ASP A 428 -15.31 -7.00 -29.89
CA ASP A 428 -15.82 -7.97 -30.84
C ASP A 428 -14.72 -9.01 -31.15
N ASP A 429 -15.08 -10.26 -31.43
CA ASP A 429 -14.13 -11.37 -31.68
C ASP A 429 -13.26 -11.11 -32.93
N ARG A 430 -13.59 -10.08 -33.71
CA ARG A 430 -12.87 -9.62 -34.90
C ARG A 430 -11.95 -8.44 -34.66
N GLU A 431 -11.88 -7.93 -33.42
CA GLU A 431 -11.01 -6.79 -33.09
C GLU A 431 -9.52 -7.19 -33.19
N PRO A 432 -8.75 -6.62 -34.15
CA PRO A 432 -7.34 -6.95 -34.32
C PRO A 432 -6.49 -6.64 -33.08
N THR A 433 -7.00 -5.82 -32.18
CA THR A 433 -6.29 -5.32 -30.99
C THR A 433 -6.45 -6.19 -29.74
N LEU A 434 -7.20 -7.30 -29.79
CA LEU A 434 -7.42 -8.16 -28.61
C LEU A 434 -6.11 -8.71 -28.02
N GLY A 435 -5.16 -9.12 -28.87
CA GLY A 435 -3.82 -9.53 -28.44
C GLY A 435 -3.07 -8.40 -27.70
N ASP A 436 -3.16 -7.17 -28.21
CA ASP A 436 -2.51 -5.99 -27.59
C ASP A 436 -3.15 -5.60 -26.26
N LEU A 437 -4.47 -5.67 -26.15
CA LEU A 437 -5.18 -5.45 -24.88
C LEU A 437 -4.77 -6.47 -23.83
N GLN A 438 -4.63 -7.73 -24.24
CA GLN A 438 -4.13 -8.79 -23.36
C GLN A 438 -2.69 -8.49 -22.92
N LEU A 439 -1.78 -8.08 -23.81
CA LEU A 439 -0.42 -7.68 -23.43
C LEU A 439 -0.39 -6.47 -22.48
N ARG A 440 -1.30 -5.51 -22.63
CA ARG A 440 -1.45 -4.40 -21.66
C ARG A 440 -1.98 -4.90 -20.31
N LEU A 441 -2.89 -5.89 -20.31
CA LEU A 441 -3.36 -6.53 -19.09
C LEU A 441 -2.24 -7.28 -18.37
N VAL A 442 -1.32 -7.92 -19.11
CA VAL A 442 -0.10 -8.50 -18.54
C VAL A 442 0.68 -7.46 -17.73
N GLY A 443 0.94 -6.28 -18.31
CA GLY A 443 1.68 -5.21 -17.65
C GLY A 443 0.97 -4.67 -16.40
N ALA A 444 -0.35 -4.45 -16.47
CA ALA A 444 -1.15 -4.00 -15.33
C ALA A 444 -1.22 -5.06 -14.22
N ALA A 445 -1.47 -6.32 -14.57
CA ALA A 445 -1.55 -7.43 -13.62
C ALA A 445 -0.21 -7.68 -12.91
N SER A 446 0.92 -7.51 -13.61
CA SER A 446 2.26 -7.61 -13.06
C SER A 446 2.51 -6.61 -11.94
N LEU A 447 2.28 -5.33 -12.22
CA LEU A 447 2.52 -4.24 -11.28
C LEU A 447 1.48 -4.21 -10.16
N ALA A 448 0.32 -4.81 -10.37
CA ALA A 448 -0.69 -5.11 -9.34
C ALA A 448 -0.32 -6.33 -8.46
N GLY A 449 0.80 -7.01 -8.71
CA GLY A 449 1.24 -8.16 -7.91
C GLY A 449 0.43 -9.44 -8.15
N THR A 450 -0.12 -9.63 -9.36
CA THR A 450 -0.97 -10.79 -9.72
C THR A 450 -0.36 -11.63 -10.84
N PRO A 451 0.77 -12.33 -10.61
CA PRO A 451 1.51 -13.03 -11.67
C PRO A 451 0.72 -14.14 -12.39
N GLN A 452 -0.19 -14.84 -11.72
CA GLN A 452 -1.11 -15.82 -12.34
C GLN A 452 -2.04 -15.15 -13.34
N ARG A 453 -2.53 -13.96 -13.02
CA ARG A 453 -3.41 -13.18 -13.91
C ARG A 453 -2.62 -12.69 -15.11
N ALA A 454 -1.39 -12.23 -14.89
CA ALA A 454 -0.47 -11.85 -15.96
C ALA A 454 -0.12 -13.04 -16.88
N LEU A 455 0.16 -14.23 -16.34
CA LEU A 455 0.42 -15.43 -17.13
C LEU A 455 -0.77 -15.80 -18.02
N ARG A 456 -1.98 -15.85 -17.45
CA ARG A 456 -3.21 -16.15 -18.21
C ARG A 456 -3.43 -15.15 -19.35
N ALA A 457 -3.30 -13.85 -19.08
CA ALA A 457 -3.41 -12.82 -20.11
C ALA A 457 -2.35 -13.00 -21.22
N ALA A 458 -1.12 -13.37 -20.88
CA ALA A 458 -0.07 -13.62 -21.87
C ALA A 458 -0.35 -14.86 -22.72
N GLU A 459 -0.92 -15.92 -22.13
CA GLU A 459 -1.33 -17.13 -22.86
C GLU A 459 -2.50 -16.85 -23.82
N GLU A 460 -3.48 -16.06 -23.39
CA GLU A 460 -4.58 -15.61 -24.28
C GLU A 460 -4.05 -14.68 -25.39
N ALA A 461 -3.15 -13.74 -25.08
CA ALA A 461 -2.50 -12.90 -26.09
C ALA A 461 -1.84 -13.75 -27.18
N ARG A 462 -1.09 -14.79 -26.77
CA ARG A 462 -0.43 -15.70 -27.71
C ARG A 462 -1.44 -16.39 -28.62
N ARG A 463 -2.55 -16.89 -28.08
CA ARG A 463 -3.60 -17.57 -28.87
C ARG A 463 -4.17 -16.62 -29.93
N TRP A 464 -4.54 -15.41 -29.52
CA TRP A 464 -5.06 -14.39 -30.44
C TRP A 464 -4.09 -14.06 -31.57
N PHE A 465 -2.82 -13.81 -31.26
CA PHE A 465 -1.82 -13.54 -32.29
C PHE A 465 -1.56 -14.74 -33.20
N GLN A 466 -1.61 -15.97 -32.68
CA GLN A 466 -1.47 -17.18 -33.50
C GLN A 466 -2.63 -17.35 -34.47
N GLU A 467 -3.87 -17.14 -34.02
CA GLU A 467 -5.07 -17.21 -34.86
C GLU A 467 -5.08 -16.11 -35.93
N ALA A 468 -4.57 -14.92 -35.59
CA ALA A 468 -4.40 -13.81 -36.52
C ALA A 468 -3.21 -13.98 -37.49
N GLY A 469 -2.34 -14.99 -37.28
CA GLY A 469 -1.11 -15.17 -38.06
C GLY A 469 -0.02 -14.12 -37.76
N ASP A 470 -0.14 -13.37 -36.67
CA ASP A 470 0.85 -12.39 -36.23
C ASP A 470 1.97 -13.07 -35.43
N VAL A 471 3.04 -13.43 -36.16
CA VAL A 471 4.24 -14.05 -35.57
C VAL A 471 4.95 -13.10 -34.59
N ARG A 472 4.89 -11.77 -34.81
CA ARG A 472 5.55 -10.79 -33.95
C ARG A 472 4.85 -10.71 -32.60
N GLY A 473 3.53 -10.52 -32.60
CA GLY A 473 2.71 -10.51 -31.39
C GLY A 473 2.80 -11.83 -30.63
N ALA A 474 2.75 -12.98 -31.33
CA ALA A 474 2.89 -14.29 -30.71
C ALA A 474 4.26 -14.46 -30.03
N GLY A 475 5.32 -13.97 -30.67
CA GLY A 475 6.66 -13.92 -30.10
C GLY A 475 6.75 -13.07 -28.84
N LEU A 476 6.20 -11.84 -28.86
CA LEU A 476 6.11 -10.99 -27.66
C LEU A 476 5.34 -11.66 -26.52
N ALA A 477 4.22 -12.31 -26.82
CA ALA A 477 3.46 -13.04 -25.82
C ALA A 477 4.27 -14.18 -25.19
N LEU A 478 5.06 -14.94 -25.97
CA LEU A 478 5.98 -15.95 -25.46
C LEU A 478 7.02 -15.36 -24.51
N THR A 479 7.58 -14.18 -24.80
CA THR A 479 8.52 -13.50 -23.89
C THR A 479 7.90 -13.20 -22.52
N ARG A 480 6.60 -12.85 -22.49
CA ARG A 480 5.85 -12.59 -21.25
C ARG A 480 5.47 -13.88 -20.53
N ILE A 481 5.00 -14.91 -21.24
CA ILE A 481 4.72 -16.24 -20.68
C ILE A 481 5.97 -16.79 -19.98
N ALA A 482 7.14 -16.72 -20.64
CA ALA A 482 8.39 -17.16 -20.07
C ALA A 482 8.70 -16.46 -18.74
N SER A 483 8.54 -15.13 -18.68
CA SER A 483 8.74 -14.35 -17.45
C SER A 483 7.87 -14.83 -16.29
N TYR A 484 6.57 -15.01 -16.52
CA TYR A 484 5.65 -15.36 -15.42
C TYR A 484 5.71 -16.83 -15.04
N ARG A 485 6.04 -17.74 -15.98
CA ARG A 485 6.38 -19.13 -15.61
C ARG A 485 7.52 -19.18 -14.60
N TRP A 486 8.56 -18.36 -14.80
CA TRP A 486 9.66 -18.26 -13.85
C TRP A 486 9.23 -17.71 -12.49
N PHE A 487 8.43 -16.62 -12.47
CA PHE A 487 7.89 -16.08 -11.21
C PHE A 487 7.06 -17.11 -10.45
N LEU A 488 6.36 -18.01 -11.15
CA LEU A 488 5.54 -19.06 -10.55
C LEU A 488 6.31 -20.37 -10.28
N GLY A 489 7.64 -20.37 -10.45
CA GLY A 489 8.50 -21.51 -10.14
C GLY A 489 8.68 -22.53 -11.27
N ASP A 490 8.00 -22.40 -12.41
CA ASP A 490 8.20 -23.25 -13.60
C ASP A 490 9.42 -22.77 -14.42
N SER A 491 10.62 -23.00 -13.87
CA SER A 491 11.85 -22.53 -14.49
C SER A 491 12.20 -23.27 -15.80
N ARG A 492 11.91 -24.57 -15.89
CA ARG A 492 12.17 -25.35 -17.12
C ARG A 492 11.23 -24.92 -18.25
N GLY A 493 9.94 -24.76 -17.95
CA GLY A 493 8.97 -24.26 -18.92
C GLY A 493 9.26 -22.82 -19.32
N ALA A 494 9.72 -21.97 -18.39
CA ALA A 494 10.15 -20.61 -18.69
C ALA A 494 11.27 -20.55 -19.74
N ARG A 495 12.36 -21.31 -19.54
CA ARG A 495 13.50 -21.32 -20.48
C ARG A 495 13.09 -21.81 -21.87
N ALA A 496 12.39 -22.94 -21.93
CA ALA A 496 11.90 -23.49 -23.21
C ALA A 496 10.98 -22.50 -23.95
N THR A 497 10.14 -21.75 -23.23
CA THR A 497 9.26 -20.74 -23.83
C THR A 497 10.03 -19.54 -24.37
N ALA A 498 11.11 -19.13 -23.71
CA ALA A 498 11.98 -18.04 -24.19
C ALA A 498 12.72 -18.45 -25.47
N ASP A 499 13.23 -19.69 -25.52
CA ASP A 499 13.89 -20.24 -26.72
C ASP A 499 12.90 -20.35 -27.90
N ASP A 500 11.65 -20.75 -27.63
CA ASP A 500 10.58 -20.75 -28.62
C ASP A 500 10.28 -19.35 -29.18
N ALA A 501 10.34 -18.31 -28.34
CA ALA A 501 10.16 -16.93 -28.79
C ALA A 501 11.25 -16.53 -29.80
N VAL A 502 12.52 -16.84 -29.51
CA VAL A 502 13.63 -16.60 -30.45
C VAL A 502 13.41 -17.40 -31.74
N ARG A 503 13.10 -18.69 -31.63
CA ARG A 503 12.94 -19.60 -32.78
C ARG A 503 11.90 -19.11 -33.79
N ILE A 504 10.79 -18.52 -33.35
CA ILE A 504 9.74 -18.05 -34.26
C ILE A 504 10.00 -16.62 -34.79
N ILE A 505 10.71 -15.78 -34.04
CA ILE A 505 10.93 -14.38 -34.41
C ILE A 505 12.23 -14.19 -35.23
N GLU A 506 13.28 -14.97 -34.95
CA GLU A 506 14.60 -14.83 -35.60
C GLU A 506 14.55 -14.85 -37.13
N PRO A 507 13.71 -15.67 -37.80
CA PRO A 507 13.57 -15.62 -39.27
C PRO A 507 13.06 -14.29 -39.83
N LEU A 508 12.43 -13.43 -39.01
CA LEU A 508 11.91 -12.12 -39.43
C LEU A 508 13.00 -11.03 -39.49
N GLY A 509 14.23 -11.34 -39.05
CA GLY A 509 15.34 -10.39 -39.01
C GLY A 509 15.35 -9.50 -37.76
N PRO A 510 16.16 -8.42 -37.75
CA PRO A 510 16.40 -7.59 -36.57
C PRO A 510 15.20 -6.68 -36.24
N THR A 511 14.16 -7.22 -35.63
CA THR A 511 12.98 -6.47 -35.16
C THR A 511 13.04 -6.19 -33.65
N GLN A 512 12.17 -5.29 -33.16
CA GLN A 512 12.04 -5.04 -31.72
C GLN A 512 11.63 -6.32 -30.96
N GLU A 513 10.82 -7.19 -31.57
CA GLU A 513 10.38 -8.43 -30.95
C GLU A 513 11.54 -9.43 -30.82
N LEU A 514 12.46 -9.46 -31.79
CA LEU A 514 13.68 -10.27 -31.69
C LEU A 514 14.56 -9.77 -30.56
N ALA A 515 14.68 -8.45 -30.40
CA ALA A 515 15.38 -7.87 -29.28
C ALA A 515 14.75 -8.25 -27.93
N ALA A 516 13.42 -8.23 -27.81
CA ALA A 516 12.72 -8.69 -26.61
C ALA A 516 12.97 -10.18 -26.32
N ALA A 517 12.98 -11.03 -27.35
CA ALA A 517 13.25 -12.45 -27.21
C ALA A 517 14.69 -12.72 -26.74
N TYR A 518 15.69 -12.08 -27.37
CA TYR A 518 17.08 -12.17 -26.90
C TYR A 518 17.27 -11.59 -25.50
N ALA A 519 16.60 -10.49 -25.15
CA ALA A 519 16.65 -9.93 -23.79
C ALA A 519 16.14 -10.95 -22.76
N GLN A 520 15.08 -11.70 -23.07
CA GLN A 520 14.59 -12.74 -22.17
C GLN A 520 15.49 -13.96 -22.08
N VAL A 521 16.05 -14.45 -23.20
CA VAL A 521 17.02 -15.56 -23.13
C VAL A 521 18.27 -15.12 -22.36
N ALA A 522 18.74 -13.90 -22.56
CA ALA A 522 19.84 -13.31 -21.78
C ALA A 522 19.50 -13.25 -20.29
N ARG A 523 18.25 -12.88 -19.94
CA ARG A 523 17.78 -12.87 -18.55
C ARG A 523 17.83 -14.26 -17.93
N PHE A 524 17.38 -15.30 -18.63
CA PHE A 524 17.46 -16.67 -18.10
C PHE A 524 18.89 -17.18 -18.02
N ALA A 525 19.75 -16.85 -18.98
CA ALA A 525 21.18 -17.14 -18.88
C ALA A 525 21.80 -16.47 -17.64
N PHE A 526 21.44 -15.21 -17.34
CA PHE A 526 21.88 -14.53 -16.13
C PHE A 526 21.39 -15.25 -14.86
N LEU A 527 20.10 -15.61 -14.81
CA LEU A 527 19.50 -16.31 -13.68
C LEU A 527 20.05 -17.73 -13.49
N ASP A 528 20.53 -18.39 -14.54
CA ASP A 528 21.16 -19.72 -14.49
C ASP A 528 22.69 -19.65 -14.28
N PHE A 529 23.22 -18.47 -13.97
CA PHE A 529 24.65 -18.19 -13.78
C PHE A 529 25.54 -18.35 -15.03
N GLU A 530 24.95 -18.35 -16.23
CA GLU A 530 25.63 -18.38 -17.54
C GLU A 530 26.03 -16.95 -18.00
N ARG A 531 26.85 -16.26 -17.20
CA ARG A 531 27.08 -14.81 -17.32
C ARG A 531 27.63 -14.36 -18.68
N THR A 532 28.58 -15.08 -19.25
CA THR A 532 29.15 -14.75 -20.56
C THR A 532 28.08 -14.78 -21.66
N ALA A 533 27.23 -15.81 -21.65
CA ALA A 533 26.11 -15.92 -22.59
C ALA A 533 25.08 -14.82 -22.36
N ALA A 534 24.79 -14.47 -21.10
CA ALA A 534 23.90 -13.37 -20.76
C ALA A 534 24.41 -12.00 -21.28
N VAL A 535 25.71 -11.74 -21.17
CA VAL A 535 26.33 -10.52 -21.71
C VAL A 535 26.25 -10.50 -23.23
N GLU A 536 26.62 -11.59 -23.91
CA GLU A 536 26.61 -11.67 -25.37
C GLU A 536 25.22 -11.45 -25.96
N LEU A 537 24.23 -12.23 -25.48
CA LEU A 537 22.85 -12.14 -25.94
C LEU A 537 22.20 -10.81 -25.54
N GLY A 538 22.48 -10.32 -24.33
CA GLY A 538 21.95 -9.05 -23.83
C GLY A 538 22.49 -7.85 -24.62
N ARG A 539 23.78 -7.83 -24.97
CA ARG A 539 24.37 -6.78 -25.83
C ARG A 539 23.76 -6.80 -27.23
N ARG A 540 23.54 -7.99 -27.80
CA ARG A 540 22.83 -8.14 -29.09
C ARG A 540 21.39 -7.62 -29.01
N ALA A 541 20.68 -7.89 -27.92
CA ALA A 541 19.35 -7.34 -27.68
C ALA A 541 19.37 -5.80 -27.59
N VAL A 542 20.33 -5.22 -26.85
CA VAL A 542 20.49 -3.75 -26.74
C VAL A 542 20.78 -3.12 -28.10
N GLU A 543 21.65 -3.71 -28.91
CA GLU A 543 21.99 -3.21 -30.25
C GLU A 543 20.76 -3.14 -31.15
N ILE A 544 20.01 -4.25 -31.27
CA ILE A 544 18.78 -4.31 -32.06
C ILE A 544 17.73 -3.35 -31.50
N ALA A 545 17.51 -3.33 -30.19
CA ALA A 545 16.51 -2.47 -29.56
C ALA A 545 16.82 -0.98 -29.74
N ARG A 546 18.09 -0.55 -29.64
CA ARG A 546 18.49 0.84 -29.90
C ARG A 546 18.27 1.21 -31.37
N ALA A 547 18.62 0.34 -32.30
CA ALA A 547 18.38 0.56 -33.72
C ALA A 547 16.88 0.70 -34.08
N GLN A 548 16.02 0.02 -33.32
CA GLN A 548 14.56 0.06 -33.48
C GLN A 548 13.86 1.14 -32.63
N GLY A 549 14.61 1.88 -31.79
CA GLY A 549 14.02 2.85 -30.86
C GLY A 549 13.17 2.23 -29.74
N ALA A 550 13.35 0.93 -29.43
CA ALA A 550 12.57 0.19 -28.45
C ALA A 550 13.10 0.39 -27.02
N ILE A 551 12.88 1.59 -26.46
CA ILE A 551 13.47 2.06 -25.19
C ILE A 551 13.21 1.11 -24.01
N THR A 552 12.00 0.58 -23.88
CA THR A 552 11.66 -0.37 -22.80
C THR A 552 12.54 -1.62 -22.84
N ILE A 553 12.84 -2.13 -24.03
CA ILE A 553 13.70 -3.32 -24.22
C ILE A 553 15.16 -2.96 -23.95
N VAL A 554 15.60 -1.76 -24.35
CA VAL A 554 16.95 -1.26 -24.03
C VAL A 554 17.17 -1.24 -22.52
N ALA A 555 16.25 -0.64 -21.76
CA ALA A 555 16.33 -0.60 -20.31
C ALA A 555 16.37 -2.03 -19.71
N ASP A 556 15.45 -2.89 -20.13
CA ASP A 556 15.34 -4.26 -19.61
C ASP A 556 16.58 -5.13 -19.89
N ALA A 557 17.14 -5.03 -21.11
CA ALA A 557 18.34 -5.74 -21.50
C ALA A 557 19.59 -5.19 -20.78
N LEU A 558 19.72 -3.86 -20.63
CA LEU A 558 20.83 -3.24 -19.89
C LEU A 558 20.86 -3.64 -18.41
N ILE A 559 19.70 -3.81 -17.77
CA ILE A 559 19.63 -4.33 -16.39
C ILE A 559 20.29 -5.72 -16.30
N THR A 560 19.99 -6.58 -17.28
CA THR A 560 20.53 -7.94 -17.37
C THR A 560 22.03 -7.93 -17.64
N VAL A 561 22.47 -7.19 -18.67
CA VAL A 561 23.89 -7.07 -19.03
C VAL A 561 24.67 -6.51 -17.85
N GLY A 562 24.19 -5.43 -17.24
CA GLY A 562 24.86 -4.80 -16.11
C GLY A 562 24.98 -5.73 -14.90
N GLY A 563 23.94 -6.52 -14.60
CA GLY A 563 24.00 -7.55 -13.55
C GLY A 563 24.99 -8.68 -13.88
N ALA A 564 25.02 -9.13 -15.13
CA ALA A 564 25.95 -10.18 -15.58
C ALA A 564 27.42 -9.71 -15.56
N GLU A 565 27.70 -8.48 -16.01
CA GLU A 565 29.02 -7.84 -15.94
C GLU A 565 29.49 -7.65 -14.50
N ALA A 566 28.59 -7.18 -13.62
CA ALA A 566 28.88 -7.06 -12.19
C ALA A 566 29.20 -8.43 -11.58
N GLY A 567 28.47 -9.49 -11.96
CA GLY A 567 28.75 -10.86 -11.55
C GLY A 567 30.06 -11.44 -12.11
N LEU A 568 30.61 -10.87 -13.18
CA LEU A 568 31.97 -11.15 -13.68
C LEU A 568 33.04 -10.29 -12.98
N GLY A 569 32.64 -9.40 -12.07
CA GLY A 569 33.53 -8.49 -11.34
C GLY A 569 33.85 -7.19 -12.08
N HIS A 570 33.17 -6.92 -13.20
CA HIS A 570 33.39 -5.72 -14.00
C HIS A 570 32.57 -4.53 -13.47
N MET A 571 33.26 -3.43 -13.13
CA MET A 571 32.61 -2.23 -12.56
C MET A 571 31.65 -1.52 -13.53
N GLU A 572 31.84 -1.71 -14.84
CA GLU A 572 30.94 -1.16 -15.86
C GLU A 572 29.49 -1.63 -15.67
N GLY A 573 29.29 -2.80 -15.06
CA GLY A 573 27.97 -3.35 -14.78
C GLY A 573 27.09 -2.42 -13.93
N LEU A 574 27.68 -1.74 -12.93
CA LEU A 574 26.95 -0.76 -12.10
C LEU A 574 26.52 0.47 -12.89
N ALA A 575 27.34 0.90 -13.86
CA ALA A 575 27.04 2.04 -14.72
C ALA A 575 25.91 1.70 -15.70
N LEU A 576 25.95 0.50 -16.30
CA LEU A 576 24.89 0.01 -17.20
C LEU A 576 23.54 -0.11 -16.48
N GLN A 577 23.53 -0.62 -15.24
CA GLN A 577 22.29 -0.67 -14.46
C GLN A 577 21.78 0.73 -14.09
N ARG A 578 22.67 1.69 -13.78
CA ARG A 578 22.26 3.07 -13.50
C ARG A 578 21.68 3.73 -14.75
N GLU A 579 22.32 3.55 -15.91
CA GLU A 579 21.80 4.00 -17.21
C GLU A 579 20.39 3.44 -17.45
N ALA A 580 20.18 2.14 -17.21
CA ALA A 580 18.88 1.52 -17.40
C ALA A 580 17.79 2.07 -16.48
N ILE A 581 18.11 2.31 -15.20
CA ILE A 581 17.19 2.90 -14.22
C ILE A 581 16.85 4.34 -14.61
N ASP A 582 17.84 5.15 -14.95
CA ASP A 582 17.65 6.54 -15.35
C ASP A 582 16.80 6.63 -16.64
N LEU A 583 17.04 5.72 -17.59
CA LEU A 583 16.23 5.58 -18.81
C LEU A 583 14.77 5.22 -18.47
N ALA A 584 14.58 4.26 -17.55
CA ALA A 584 13.24 3.87 -17.12
C ALA A 584 12.50 5.02 -16.42
N PHE A 585 13.18 5.81 -15.59
CA PHE A 585 12.61 7.00 -14.94
C PHE A 585 12.25 8.09 -15.94
N ALA A 586 13.14 8.40 -16.88
CA ALA A 586 12.93 9.44 -17.88
C ALA A 586 11.72 9.17 -18.78
N HIS A 587 11.39 7.90 -19.01
CA HIS A 587 10.30 7.47 -19.87
C HIS A 587 9.06 6.93 -19.12
N GLY A 588 9.04 7.03 -17.79
CA GLY A 588 7.89 6.57 -16.99
C GLY A 588 7.62 5.07 -17.14
N LEU A 589 8.66 4.25 -17.12
CA LEU A 589 8.59 2.79 -17.31
C LEU A 589 8.67 2.06 -15.97
N PRO A 590 7.54 1.79 -15.29
CA PRO A 590 7.55 1.27 -13.92
C PRO A 590 8.13 -0.14 -13.78
N GLU A 591 7.86 -1.04 -14.72
CA GLU A 591 8.33 -2.43 -14.64
C GLU A 591 9.87 -2.53 -14.78
N PRO A 592 10.53 -1.94 -15.80
CA PRO A 592 11.98 -1.88 -15.86
C PRO A 592 12.62 -1.12 -14.69
N ALA A 593 12.00 -0.03 -14.24
CA ALA A 593 12.51 0.75 -13.09
C ALA A 593 12.59 -0.11 -11.82
N LEU A 594 11.49 -0.78 -11.46
CA LEU A 594 11.45 -1.67 -10.30
C LEU A 594 12.50 -2.78 -10.43
N ARG A 595 12.53 -3.45 -11.58
CA ARG A 595 13.48 -4.54 -11.83
C ARG A 595 14.94 -4.05 -11.74
N GLY A 596 15.22 -2.86 -12.24
CA GLY A 596 16.56 -2.26 -12.21
C GLY A 596 17.00 -1.96 -10.79
N LEU A 597 16.12 -1.37 -9.97
CA LEU A 597 16.38 -1.09 -8.56
C LEU A 597 16.67 -2.37 -7.77
N HIS A 598 15.81 -3.39 -7.89
CA HIS A 598 16.02 -4.70 -7.27
C HIS A 598 17.38 -5.32 -7.66
N ASN A 599 17.67 -5.42 -8.96
CA ASN A 599 18.90 -6.05 -9.45
C ASN A 599 20.17 -5.23 -9.13
N ARG A 600 20.03 -3.93 -8.84
CA ARG A 600 21.14 -3.08 -8.44
C ARG A 600 21.69 -3.47 -7.07
N LEU A 601 20.84 -3.91 -6.15
CA LEU A 601 21.27 -4.37 -4.82
C LEU A 601 22.30 -5.51 -4.95
N SER A 602 21.97 -6.51 -5.75
CA SER A 602 22.81 -7.68 -5.98
C SER A 602 24.12 -7.34 -6.72
N ALA A 603 24.08 -6.40 -7.67
CA ALA A 603 25.26 -5.96 -8.39
C ALA A 603 26.24 -5.14 -7.53
N LEU A 604 25.73 -4.34 -6.59
CA LEU A 604 26.53 -3.61 -5.62
C LEU A 604 27.35 -4.58 -4.76
N TYR A 605 26.75 -5.68 -4.30
CA TYR A 605 27.46 -6.75 -3.60
C TYR A 605 28.52 -7.44 -4.49
N ALA A 606 28.17 -7.75 -5.74
CA ALA A 606 29.08 -8.41 -6.67
C ALA A 606 30.36 -7.60 -6.95
N THR A 607 30.24 -6.27 -6.95
CA THR A 607 31.33 -5.33 -7.25
C THR A 607 32.06 -4.79 -6.02
N GLY A 608 31.65 -5.22 -4.82
CA GLY A 608 32.35 -4.94 -3.57
C GLY A 608 31.93 -3.67 -2.84
N SER A 609 30.70 -3.21 -3.08
CA SER A 609 30.12 -2.11 -2.32
C SER A 609 29.88 -2.53 -0.87
N SER A 610 29.99 -1.58 0.04
CA SER A 610 29.67 -1.76 1.46
C SER A 610 28.16 -1.93 1.67
N GLY A 611 27.77 -2.55 2.78
CA GLY A 611 26.34 -2.65 3.09
C GLY A 611 25.66 -1.31 3.37
N ALA A 612 26.41 -0.26 3.68
CA ALA A 612 25.87 1.10 3.77
C ALA A 612 25.42 1.65 2.40
N GLU A 613 26.17 1.35 1.34
CA GLU A 613 25.80 1.74 -0.03
C GLU A 613 24.61 0.92 -0.54
N VAL A 614 24.56 -0.37 -0.22
CA VAL A 614 23.41 -1.23 -0.54
C VAL A 614 22.15 -0.74 0.18
N ARG A 615 22.28 -0.32 1.44
CA ARG A 615 21.16 0.25 2.20
C ARG A 615 20.55 1.46 1.51
N LEU A 616 21.38 2.37 1.01
CA LEU A 616 20.91 3.56 0.30
C LEU A 616 20.18 3.20 -0.99
N ALA A 617 20.67 2.19 -1.72
CA ALA A 617 19.99 1.69 -2.91
C ALA A 617 18.65 0.98 -2.58
N ALA A 618 18.58 0.24 -1.48
CA ALA A 618 17.33 -0.38 -1.02
C ALA A 618 16.31 0.69 -0.59
N GLU A 619 16.75 1.73 0.13
CA GLU A 619 15.89 2.86 0.49
C GLU A 619 15.39 3.62 -0.75
N GLU A 620 16.21 3.76 -1.80
CA GLU A 620 15.81 4.30 -3.11
C GLU A 620 14.74 3.42 -3.76
N GLU A 621 14.92 2.10 -3.78
CA GLU A 621 13.92 1.15 -4.26
C GLU A 621 12.60 1.29 -3.52
N PHE A 622 12.62 1.22 -2.19
CA PHE A 622 11.40 1.26 -1.40
C PHE A 622 10.72 2.62 -1.49
N ALA A 623 11.48 3.72 -1.55
CA ALA A 623 10.93 5.04 -1.77
C ALA A 623 10.32 5.16 -3.16
N TRP A 624 10.90 4.52 -4.18
CA TRP A 624 10.38 4.51 -5.54
C TRP A 624 9.14 3.63 -5.69
N ALA A 625 9.14 2.44 -5.08
CA ALA A 625 8.03 1.49 -5.07
C ALA A 625 6.86 1.96 -4.20
N ARG A 626 7.16 2.77 -3.16
CA ARG A 626 6.23 3.65 -2.40
C ARG A 626 6.05 5.04 -3.03
N ARG A 627 6.62 5.29 -4.23
CA ARG A 627 6.38 6.45 -5.12
C ARG A 627 5.57 6.11 -6.41
N HIS A 628 5.11 4.89 -6.65
CA HIS A 628 4.38 4.44 -7.85
C HIS A 628 3.26 3.38 -7.68
N GLY A 629 2.78 3.08 -6.51
CA GLY A 629 1.63 2.25 -6.15
C GLY A 629 1.99 0.77 -6.08
N ILE A 630 3.27 0.45 -6.02
CA ILE A 630 3.77 -0.88 -6.37
C ILE A 630 4.03 -1.67 -5.11
N ARG A 631 3.20 -2.69 -4.90
CA ARG A 631 3.33 -3.60 -3.76
C ARG A 631 3.38 -5.06 -4.22
N THR A 632 4.40 -5.38 -5.03
CA THR A 632 4.66 -6.76 -5.48
C THR A 632 5.41 -7.56 -4.43
N GLU A 633 5.38 -8.90 -4.54
CA GLU A 633 6.10 -9.79 -3.62
C GLU A 633 7.62 -9.59 -3.66
N THR A 634 8.18 -9.09 -4.76
CA THR A 634 9.61 -8.72 -4.83
C THR A 634 9.92 -7.56 -3.88
N VAL A 635 9.13 -6.47 -3.92
CA VAL A 635 9.31 -5.32 -3.02
C VAL A 635 9.12 -5.72 -1.56
N ILE A 636 8.09 -6.52 -1.29
CA ILE A 636 7.83 -7.04 0.07
C ILE A 636 9.02 -7.86 0.54
N PHE A 637 9.55 -8.76 -0.29
CA PHE A 637 10.72 -9.57 0.03
C PHE A 637 11.94 -8.71 0.35
N ASP A 638 12.27 -7.72 -0.47
CA ASP A 638 13.44 -6.86 -0.25
C ASP A 638 13.29 -6.03 1.03
N GLU A 639 12.09 -5.49 1.32
CA GLU A 639 11.81 -4.80 2.59
C GLU A 639 11.93 -5.73 3.81
N VAL A 640 11.43 -6.97 3.71
CA VAL A 640 11.53 -7.95 4.79
C VAL A 640 12.99 -8.34 5.03
N ALA A 641 13.75 -8.63 3.98
CA ALA A 641 15.17 -8.94 4.09
C ALA A 641 15.92 -7.78 4.77
N TYR A 642 15.67 -6.55 4.34
CA TYR A 642 16.23 -5.35 4.95
C TYR A 642 15.92 -5.24 6.45
N MET A 643 14.66 -5.45 6.84
CA MET A 643 14.21 -5.35 8.23
C MET A 643 14.79 -6.47 9.10
N VAL A 644 14.92 -7.67 8.54
CA VAL A 644 15.56 -8.81 9.20
C VAL A 644 17.02 -8.46 9.51
N GLU A 645 17.81 -8.02 8.53
CA GLU A 645 19.23 -7.69 8.75
C GLU A 645 19.44 -6.48 9.67
N ALA A 646 18.48 -5.54 9.73
CA ALA A 646 18.52 -4.42 10.67
C ALA A 646 18.16 -4.82 12.12
N GLY A 647 17.56 -6.00 12.30
CA GLY A 647 17.02 -6.50 13.57
C GLY A 647 15.65 -5.92 13.93
N ASP A 648 14.93 -5.30 13.00
CA ASP A 648 13.55 -4.80 13.20
C ASP A 648 12.53 -5.86 12.79
N TRP A 649 12.58 -7.01 13.48
CA TRP A 649 11.72 -8.15 13.19
C TRP A 649 10.22 -7.85 13.42
N ASP A 650 9.89 -6.88 14.27
CA ASP A 650 8.49 -6.44 14.45
C ASP A 650 7.96 -5.73 13.21
N ALA A 651 8.78 -4.90 12.54
CA ALA A 651 8.41 -4.32 11.26
C ALA A 651 8.35 -5.38 10.16
N GLY A 652 9.32 -6.29 10.12
CA GLY A 652 9.33 -7.41 9.17
C GLY A 652 8.05 -8.23 9.23
N LEU A 653 7.64 -8.68 10.42
CA LEU A 653 6.39 -9.45 10.60
C LEU A 653 5.13 -8.69 10.19
N ARG A 654 5.09 -7.35 10.35
CA ARG A 654 3.96 -6.54 9.87
C ARG A 654 3.90 -6.51 8.35
N VAL A 655 5.04 -6.35 7.69
CA VAL A 655 5.13 -6.33 6.22
C VAL A 655 4.79 -7.69 5.63
N ILE A 656 5.22 -8.79 6.26
CA ILE A 656 4.91 -10.15 5.82
C ILE A 656 3.39 -10.38 5.69
N GLN A 657 2.57 -9.77 6.57
CA GLN A 657 1.10 -9.87 6.53
C GLN A 657 0.45 -9.26 5.28
N GLU A 658 1.21 -8.49 4.49
CA GLU A 658 0.75 -7.92 3.22
C GLU A 658 0.91 -8.91 2.04
N THR A 659 1.54 -10.07 2.28
CA THR A 659 1.79 -11.08 1.25
C THR A 659 0.55 -11.94 1.02
N TYR A 660 0.01 -11.91 -0.20
CA TYR A 660 -1.16 -12.72 -0.58
C TYR A 660 -0.98 -13.49 -1.89
N GLY A 661 0.20 -13.41 -2.51
CA GLY A 661 0.43 -13.96 -3.84
C GLY A 661 0.91 -15.43 -3.83
N GLU A 662 1.45 -15.83 -4.96
CA GLU A 662 1.79 -17.22 -5.29
C GLU A 662 3.11 -17.30 -6.08
N SER A 663 3.95 -16.25 -6.07
CA SER A 663 5.24 -16.30 -6.73
C SER A 663 6.30 -17.00 -5.87
N VAL A 664 7.45 -17.29 -6.46
CA VAL A 664 8.64 -17.81 -5.76
C VAL A 664 9.07 -16.93 -4.57
N PHE A 665 8.84 -15.61 -4.65
CA PHE A 665 9.18 -14.68 -3.58
C PHE A 665 8.35 -14.91 -2.32
N ARG A 666 7.13 -15.42 -2.44
CA ARG A 666 6.34 -15.84 -1.27
C ARG A 666 7.09 -16.85 -0.43
N TRP A 667 7.78 -17.81 -1.04
CA TRP A 667 8.55 -18.80 -0.30
C TRP A 667 9.73 -18.16 0.43
N PHE A 668 10.38 -17.17 -0.17
CA PHE A 668 11.47 -16.45 0.50
C PHE A 668 10.98 -15.60 1.67
N ILE A 669 9.85 -14.91 1.51
CA ILE A 669 9.18 -14.16 2.59
C ILE A 669 8.79 -15.10 3.73
N GLN A 670 8.22 -16.26 3.41
CA GLN A 670 7.85 -17.28 4.39
C GLN A 670 9.07 -17.87 5.12
N LEU A 671 10.21 -18.01 4.45
CA LEU A 671 11.46 -18.46 5.10
C LEU A 671 12.04 -17.38 6.02
N ALA A 672 11.89 -16.10 5.69
CA ALA A 672 12.20 -15.01 6.61
C ALA A 672 11.28 -15.03 7.84
N GLU A 673 9.99 -15.30 7.67
CA GLU A 673 9.06 -15.53 8.78
C GLU A 673 9.52 -16.72 9.65
N ALA A 674 9.87 -17.85 9.02
CA ALA A 674 10.36 -19.03 9.71
C ALA A 674 11.61 -18.74 10.54
N PHE A 675 12.56 -17.95 10.01
CA PHE A 675 13.75 -17.52 10.73
C PHE A 675 13.41 -16.65 11.95
N ILE A 676 12.50 -15.68 11.80
CA ILE A 676 12.04 -14.83 12.90
C ILE A 676 11.36 -15.67 14.00
N LEU A 677 10.43 -16.55 13.62
CA LEU A 677 9.69 -17.40 14.57
C LEU A 677 10.62 -18.38 15.27
N ALA A 678 11.56 -19.00 14.56
CA ALA A 678 12.57 -19.87 15.16
C ALA A 678 13.40 -19.14 16.22
N GLY A 679 13.83 -17.90 15.91
CA GLY A 679 14.61 -17.09 16.85
C GLY A 679 13.82 -16.62 18.08
N ARG A 680 12.52 -16.34 17.93
CA ARG A 680 11.68 -15.80 19.01
C ARG A 680 11.05 -16.88 19.88
N GLU A 681 10.46 -17.88 19.25
CA GLU A 681 9.51 -18.82 19.86
C GLU A 681 10.03 -20.25 19.83
N GLY A 682 10.88 -20.60 18.85
CA GLY A 682 11.51 -21.91 18.73
C GLY A 682 11.15 -22.68 17.46
N PRO A 683 11.71 -23.90 17.29
CA PRO A 683 11.59 -24.72 16.06
C PRO A 683 10.16 -25.11 15.68
N GLU A 684 9.24 -25.16 16.63
CA GLU A 684 7.91 -25.75 16.48
C GLU A 684 7.05 -24.96 15.51
N LEU A 685 7.16 -23.62 15.53
CA LEU A 685 6.41 -22.73 14.64
C LEU A 685 7.10 -22.51 13.30
N SER A 686 8.43 -22.66 13.24
CA SER A 686 9.18 -22.46 12.00
C SER A 686 9.17 -23.69 11.08
N ARG A 687 9.15 -24.91 11.63
CA ARG A 687 9.20 -26.16 10.87
C ARG A 687 8.15 -26.26 9.75
N PRO A 688 6.85 -26.02 10.00
CA PRO A 688 5.84 -26.10 8.93
C PRO A 688 6.12 -25.13 7.77
N LEU A 689 6.65 -23.95 8.08
CA LEU A 689 6.99 -22.94 7.09
C LEU A 689 8.21 -23.35 6.25
N VAL A 690 9.23 -23.92 6.87
CA VAL A 690 10.41 -24.46 6.16
C VAL A 690 10.02 -25.62 5.25
N GLU A 691 9.22 -26.58 5.74
CA GLU A 691 8.78 -27.73 4.94
C GLU A 691 7.92 -27.32 3.74
N ALA A 692 7.00 -26.38 3.92
CA ALA A 692 6.19 -25.86 2.84
C ALA A 692 7.03 -25.15 1.77
N ALA A 693 8.02 -24.34 2.16
CA ALA A 693 8.96 -23.73 1.23
C ALA A 693 9.83 -24.77 0.50
N ARG A 694 10.30 -25.81 1.21
CA ARG A 694 11.07 -26.91 0.62
C ARG A 694 10.29 -27.65 -0.47
N LEU A 695 8.99 -27.88 -0.24
CA LEU A 695 8.10 -28.48 -1.24
C LEU A 695 7.86 -27.53 -2.42
N GLY A 696 7.58 -26.25 -2.15
CA GLY A 696 7.31 -25.24 -3.17
C GLY A 696 8.50 -24.95 -4.08
N LEU A 697 9.72 -25.08 -3.58
CA LEU A 697 10.95 -24.84 -4.34
C LEU A 697 11.51 -26.11 -5.00
N ARG A 698 10.91 -27.29 -4.82
CA ARG A 698 11.48 -28.59 -5.26
C ARG A 698 11.92 -28.62 -6.72
N ASP A 699 11.15 -28.00 -7.61
CA ASP A 699 11.37 -27.98 -9.05
C ASP A 699 11.90 -26.62 -9.56
N ALA A 700 12.32 -25.75 -8.64
CA ALA A 700 12.83 -24.41 -8.93
C ALA A 700 14.18 -24.45 -9.64
N SER A 701 14.59 -23.33 -10.27
CA SER A 701 15.92 -23.20 -10.88
C SER A 701 17.03 -23.35 -9.83
N PRO A 702 18.27 -23.71 -10.23
CA PRO A 702 19.40 -23.70 -9.31
C PRO A 702 19.58 -22.38 -8.55
N SER A 703 19.30 -21.24 -9.18
CA SER A 703 19.36 -19.92 -8.51
C SER A 703 18.25 -19.73 -7.47
N GLN A 704 17.00 -20.06 -7.81
CA GLN A 704 15.88 -19.97 -6.87
C GLN A 704 16.08 -20.92 -5.68
N TRP A 705 16.54 -22.15 -5.94
CA TRP A 705 16.86 -23.11 -4.89
C TRP A 705 18.05 -22.66 -4.05
N LEU A 706 19.09 -22.06 -4.64
CA LEU A 706 20.22 -21.50 -3.89
C LEU A 706 19.79 -20.38 -2.94
N SER A 707 19.01 -19.41 -3.40
CA SER A 707 18.48 -18.35 -2.54
C SER A 707 17.60 -18.93 -1.42
N GLY A 708 16.68 -19.84 -1.76
CA GLY A 708 15.83 -20.51 -0.77
C GLY A 708 16.63 -21.32 0.26
N ALA A 709 17.65 -22.07 -0.17
CA ALA A 709 18.50 -22.86 0.71
C ALA A 709 19.30 -21.99 1.69
N GLY A 710 19.73 -20.79 1.28
CA GLY A 710 20.35 -19.82 2.19
C GLY A 710 19.41 -19.39 3.33
N PHE A 711 18.17 -19.03 3.01
CA PHE A 711 17.17 -18.67 4.02
C PHE A 711 16.75 -19.87 4.89
N MET A 712 16.58 -21.06 4.30
CA MET A 712 16.31 -22.31 5.04
C MET A 712 17.44 -22.64 6.02
N ALA A 713 18.70 -22.48 5.60
CA ALA A 713 19.85 -22.72 6.46
C ALA A 713 19.86 -21.82 7.69
N ARG A 714 19.49 -20.54 7.55
CA ARG A 714 19.36 -19.63 8.71
C ARG A 714 18.26 -20.10 9.65
N ALA A 715 17.09 -20.43 9.11
CA ALA A 715 15.93 -20.86 9.90
C ALA A 715 16.17 -22.19 10.64
N THR A 716 16.82 -23.16 9.99
CA THR A 716 17.13 -24.47 10.58
C THR A 716 18.30 -24.39 11.56
N LEU A 717 19.35 -23.63 11.25
CA LEU A 717 20.50 -23.42 12.13
C LEU A 717 20.07 -22.70 13.41
N ILE A 718 19.34 -21.58 13.29
CA ILE A 718 18.85 -20.86 14.47
C ILE A 718 17.88 -21.74 15.26
N ALA A 719 17.12 -22.65 14.64
CA ALA A 719 16.24 -23.58 15.32
C ALA A 719 16.97 -24.76 16.03
N GLY A 720 18.28 -24.90 15.84
CA GLY A 720 19.09 -25.99 16.42
C GLY A 720 19.11 -27.28 15.58
N ASP A 721 18.65 -27.24 14.33
CA ASP A 721 18.61 -28.41 13.43
C ASP A 721 19.78 -28.39 12.43
N MET A 722 20.96 -28.76 12.93
CA MET A 722 22.21 -28.77 12.16
C MET A 722 22.16 -29.76 10.99
N ALA A 723 21.47 -30.89 11.16
CA ALA A 723 21.35 -31.92 10.13
C ALA A 723 20.48 -31.44 8.95
N ALA A 724 19.35 -30.79 9.25
CA ALA A 724 18.54 -30.15 8.21
C ALA A 724 19.31 -29.05 7.49
N THR A 725 20.06 -28.22 8.23
CA THR A 725 20.91 -27.17 7.66
C THR A 725 21.87 -27.72 6.59
N LEU A 726 22.61 -28.78 6.91
CA LEU A 726 23.54 -29.40 5.95
C LEU A 726 22.82 -30.05 4.76
N ASN A 727 21.72 -30.75 5.01
CA ASN A 727 20.96 -31.44 3.95
C ASN A 727 20.38 -30.47 2.90
N ASP A 728 19.86 -29.32 3.34
CA ASP A 728 19.34 -28.29 2.44
C ASP A 728 20.45 -27.66 1.59
N LEU A 729 21.62 -27.43 2.19
CA LEU A 729 22.77 -26.80 1.52
C LEU A 729 23.55 -27.74 0.59
N ASP A 730 23.57 -29.04 0.88
CA ASP A 730 24.30 -30.03 0.08
C ASP A 730 23.82 -30.10 -1.37
N ARG A 731 22.53 -29.80 -1.61
CA ARG A 731 21.93 -29.72 -2.95
C ARG A 731 22.44 -28.55 -3.79
N VAL A 732 22.96 -27.50 -3.14
CA VAL A 732 23.41 -26.26 -3.80
C VAL A 732 24.92 -26.06 -3.76
N ALA A 733 25.65 -26.95 -3.10
CA ALA A 733 27.11 -26.90 -2.93
C ALA A 733 27.88 -26.59 -4.23
N THR A 734 27.45 -27.15 -5.37
CA THR A 734 28.10 -26.95 -6.67
C THR A 734 27.85 -25.58 -7.32
N PHE A 735 26.83 -24.86 -6.85
CA PHE A 735 26.44 -23.53 -7.36
C PHE A 735 26.98 -22.38 -6.51
N VAL A 736 27.44 -22.65 -5.28
CA VAL A 736 27.97 -21.64 -4.34
C VAL A 736 29.06 -20.77 -4.97
N SER A 737 30.03 -21.39 -5.67
CA SER A 737 31.12 -20.66 -6.33
C SER A 737 30.67 -19.80 -7.51
N ARG A 738 29.46 -20.04 -8.03
CA ARG A 738 28.82 -19.29 -9.11
C ARG A 738 27.87 -18.20 -8.60
N SER A 739 27.70 -18.07 -7.30
CA SER A 739 26.87 -17.04 -6.70
C SER A 739 27.66 -15.79 -6.34
N PHE A 740 26.98 -14.65 -6.38
CA PHE A 740 27.47 -13.38 -5.84
C PHE A 740 26.56 -12.78 -4.76
N TYR A 741 25.53 -13.53 -4.35
CA TYR A 741 24.59 -13.14 -3.30
C TYR A 741 25.24 -13.33 -1.92
N PRO A 742 25.26 -12.30 -1.05
CA PRO A 742 25.83 -12.41 0.31
C PRO A 742 25.18 -13.51 1.16
N GLU A 743 23.90 -13.80 0.93
CA GLU A 743 23.15 -14.86 1.61
C GLU A 743 23.74 -16.25 1.28
N THR A 744 24.36 -16.41 0.11
CA THR A 744 25.10 -17.63 -0.23
C THR A 744 26.39 -17.73 0.58
N ASP A 745 27.08 -16.61 0.81
CA ASP A 745 28.30 -16.58 1.61
C ASP A 745 27.99 -16.87 3.10
N GLU A 746 26.87 -16.33 3.62
CA GLU A 746 26.34 -16.64 4.95
C GLU A 746 25.91 -18.11 5.07
N ALA A 747 25.25 -18.67 4.06
CA ALA A 747 24.85 -20.08 4.04
C ALA A 747 26.04 -21.04 4.22
N VAL A 748 27.19 -20.75 3.62
CA VAL A 748 28.40 -21.55 3.79
C VAL A 748 28.96 -21.44 5.21
N ALA A 749 28.92 -20.25 5.81
CA ALA A 749 29.28 -20.09 7.22
C ALA A 749 28.36 -20.91 8.13
N CYS A 750 27.05 -20.95 7.83
CA CYS A 750 26.09 -21.81 8.51
C CYS A 750 26.42 -23.31 8.35
N ALA A 751 26.82 -23.76 7.15
CA ALA A 751 27.23 -25.14 6.92
C ALA A 751 28.49 -25.53 7.71
N ILE A 752 29.50 -24.66 7.72
CA ILE A 752 30.72 -24.87 8.51
C ILE A 752 30.34 -24.99 9.99
N GLN A 753 29.53 -24.07 10.52
CA GLN A 753 29.08 -24.14 11.91
C GLN A 753 28.29 -25.42 12.21
N ALA A 754 27.33 -25.79 11.36
CA ALA A 754 26.53 -27.00 11.54
C ALA A 754 27.40 -28.27 11.53
N SER A 755 28.43 -28.32 10.68
CA SER A 755 29.39 -29.44 10.65
C SER A 755 30.26 -29.53 11.90
N ILE A 756 30.58 -28.40 12.53
CA ILE A 756 31.30 -28.33 13.80
C ILE A 756 30.42 -28.85 14.93
N GLU A 757 29.18 -28.37 15.04
CA GLU A 757 28.24 -28.77 16.10
C GLU A 757 27.84 -30.26 16.01
N LEU A 758 27.86 -30.84 14.81
CA LEU A 758 27.63 -32.27 14.59
C LEU A 758 28.89 -33.13 14.71
N GLU A 759 30.06 -32.53 14.95
CA GLU A 759 31.36 -33.21 14.93
C GLU A 759 31.63 -33.97 13.61
N ASN A 760 31.04 -33.52 12.49
CA ASN A 760 31.15 -34.18 11.20
C ASN A 760 32.37 -33.65 10.41
N ALA A 761 33.51 -34.31 10.57
CA ALA A 761 34.78 -33.91 9.95
C ALA A 761 34.77 -33.97 8.40
N GLU A 762 34.01 -34.90 7.81
CA GLU A 762 33.89 -35.03 6.35
C GLU A 762 33.13 -33.84 5.76
N ALA A 763 31.95 -33.54 6.31
CA ALA A 763 31.16 -32.39 5.91
C ALA A 763 31.94 -31.08 6.13
N ARG A 764 32.63 -30.95 7.28
CA ARG A 764 33.47 -29.78 7.58
C ARG A 764 34.55 -29.57 6.53
N SER A 765 35.30 -30.62 6.19
CA SER A 765 36.37 -30.55 5.18
C SER A 765 35.82 -30.17 3.80
N ARG A 766 34.69 -30.76 3.40
CA ARG A 766 34.02 -30.44 2.14
C ARG A 766 33.58 -28.98 2.09
N TRP A 767 32.94 -28.47 3.13
CA TRP A 767 32.47 -27.08 3.17
C TRP A 767 33.60 -26.06 3.31
N ILE A 768 34.73 -26.40 3.95
CA ILE A 768 35.97 -25.60 3.90
C ILE A 768 36.47 -25.49 2.47
N GLU A 769 36.58 -26.59 1.72
CA GLU A 769 37.05 -26.54 0.33
C GLU A 769 36.08 -25.76 -0.57
N ILE A 770 34.76 -25.89 -0.38
CA ILE A 770 33.75 -25.07 -1.08
C ILE A 770 33.89 -23.58 -0.71
N ALA A 771 34.14 -23.27 0.55
CA ALA A 771 34.36 -21.91 1.04
C ALA A 771 35.60 -21.25 0.42
N LEU A 772 36.66 -22.03 0.22
CA LEU A 772 37.92 -21.59 -0.41
C LEU A 772 37.85 -21.58 -1.95
N ALA A 773 36.88 -22.29 -2.54
CA ALA A 773 36.62 -22.30 -3.97
C ALA A 773 35.89 -21.03 -4.44
N GLY A 774 36.09 -20.70 -5.71
CA GLY A 774 35.48 -19.55 -6.38
C GLY A 774 36.35 -18.29 -6.35
N ASP A 775 35.71 -17.15 -6.63
CA ASP A 775 36.37 -15.86 -6.83
C ASP A 775 37.21 -15.44 -5.59
N THR A 776 38.42 -14.95 -5.87
CA THR A 776 39.39 -14.43 -4.88
C THR A 776 39.44 -12.90 -4.87
N SER A 777 38.57 -12.25 -5.64
CA SER A 777 38.52 -10.81 -5.78
C SER A 777 38.51 -10.12 -4.41
N PRO A 778 39.44 -9.18 -4.15
CA PRO A 778 39.52 -8.47 -2.88
C PRO A 778 38.31 -7.55 -2.62
N ARG A 779 37.49 -7.33 -3.67
CA ARG A 779 36.31 -6.46 -3.62
C ARG A 779 35.13 -7.12 -2.91
N ARG A 780 34.95 -8.44 -3.04
CA ARG A 780 33.77 -9.14 -2.47
C ARG A 780 33.92 -9.37 -0.96
N ILE A 781 33.35 -8.46 -0.17
CA ILE A 781 33.48 -8.43 1.31
C ILE A 781 32.97 -9.74 1.95
N ALA A 782 31.73 -10.16 1.66
CA ALA A 782 31.15 -11.39 2.23
C ALA A 782 31.91 -12.66 1.81
N ALA A 783 32.37 -12.74 0.56
CA ALA A 783 33.18 -13.87 0.09
C ALA A 783 34.54 -13.93 0.81
N ARG A 784 35.17 -12.78 1.08
CA ARG A 784 36.39 -12.71 1.90
C ARG A 784 36.12 -13.17 3.34
N ALA A 785 34.97 -12.79 3.91
CA ALA A 785 34.56 -13.22 5.24
C ALA A 785 34.43 -14.75 5.31
N ARG A 786 33.66 -15.34 4.37
CA ARG A 786 33.52 -16.80 4.22
C ARG A 786 34.88 -17.51 4.09
N ARG A 787 35.79 -16.99 3.25
CA ARG A 787 37.12 -17.57 3.07
C ARG A 787 37.96 -17.47 4.33
N ALA A 788 37.94 -16.32 5.03
CA ALA A 788 38.66 -16.15 6.28
C ALA A 788 38.16 -17.12 7.35
N PHE A 789 36.85 -17.36 7.46
CA PHE A 789 36.31 -18.41 8.34
C PHE A 789 36.85 -19.80 7.96
N ALA A 790 36.81 -20.18 6.69
CA ALA A 790 37.31 -21.47 6.24
C ALA A 790 38.82 -21.66 6.46
N GLN A 791 39.62 -20.61 6.22
CA GLN A 791 41.05 -20.61 6.53
C GLN A 791 41.29 -20.75 8.04
N ALA A 792 40.47 -20.10 8.86
CA ALA A 792 40.55 -20.23 10.32
C ALA A 792 40.27 -21.65 10.79
N GLU A 793 39.26 -22.33 10.24
CA GLU A 793 38.96 -23.72 10.60
C GLU A 793 40.04 -24.70 10.09
N ARG A 794 40.69 -24.41 8.96
CA ARG A 794 41.86 -25.17 8.48
C ARG A 794 43.07 -24.99 9.42
N ALA A 795 43.31 -23.77 9.89
CA ALA A 795 44.36 -23.48 10.88
C ALA A 795 44.07 -24.17 12.22
N ALA A 796 42.82 -24.11 12.71
CA ALA A 796 42.39 -24.80 13.92
C ALA A 796 42.56 -26.33 13.81
N SER A 797 42.24 -26.91 12.65
CA SER A 797 42.45 -28.35 12.37
C SER A 797 43.94 -28.74 12.32
N SER A 798 44.83 -27.76 12.17
CA SER A 798 46.29 -27.93 12.17
C SER A 798 46.93 -27.46 13.50
N GLU A 799 46.12 -27.25 14.54
CA GLU A 799 46.52 -26.77 15.87
C GLU A 799 47.16 -25.35 15.89
N ASP A 800 47.04 -24.56 14.82
CA ASP A 800 47.45 -23.15 14.78
C ASP A 800 46.32 -22.23 15.25
N LEU A 801 46.15 -22.17 16.57
CA LEU A 801 45.09 -21.40 17.23
C LEU A 801 45.25 -19.89 17.05
N ASP A 802 46.48 -19.36 17.02
CA ASP A 802 46.73 -17.93 16.91
C ASP A 802 46.28 -17.38 15.55
N THR A 803 46.63 -18.09 14.47
CA THR A 803 46.17 -17.76 13.12
C THR A 803 44.66 -17.92 13.01
N SER A 804 44.10 -19.00 13.57
CA SER A 804 42.66 -19.23 13.56
C SER A 804 41.86 -18.11 14.25
N ILE A 805 42.25 -17.75 15.48
CA ILE A 805 41.59 -16.69 16.26
C ILE A 805 41.67 -15.32 15.56
N LYS A 806 42.80 -15.02 14.89
CA LYS A 806 42.96 -13.80 14.11
C LYS A 806 42.00 -13.78 12.91
N LEU A 807 41.99 -14.85 12.12
CA LEU A 807 41.15 -14.97 10.92
C LEU A 807 39.66 -14.99 11.23
N LEU A 808 39.23 -15.59 12.34
CA LEU A 808 37.83 -15.49 12.81
C LEU A 808 37.46 -14.06 13.18
N GLY A 809 38.39 -13.29 13.77
CA GLY A 809 38.18 -11.87 14.04
C GLY A 809 37.99 -11.04 12.77
N GLU A 810 38.83 -11.29 11.76
CA GLU A 810 38.71 -10.66 10.44
C GLU A 810 37.42 -11.05 9.73
N SER A 811 37.06 -12.34 9.73
CA SER A 811 35.81 -12.86 9.18
C SER A 811 34.58 -12.19 9.81
N ALA A 812 34.54 -12.12 11.14
CA ALA A 812 33.42 -11.52 11.86
C ALA A 812 33.26 -10.01 11.55
N ALA A 813 34.37 -9.28 11.39
CA ALA A 813 34.33 -7.88 10.99
C ALA A 813 33.77 -7.71 9.57
N LEU A 814 34.22 -8.53 8.62
CA LEU A 814 33.75 -8.47 7.23
C LEU A 814 32.27 -8.88 7.09
N PHE A 815 31.79 -9.86 7.86
CA PHE A 815 30.36 -10.20 7.89
C PHE A 815 29.51 -9.07 8.49
N ASN A 816 29.99 -8.40 9.53
CA ASN A 816 29.33 -7.21 10.07
C ASN A 816 29.24 -6.08 9.04
N ASP A 817 30.32 -5.80 8.29
CA ASP A 817 30.34 -4.78 7.23
C ASP A 817 29.36 -5.10 6.07
N SER A 818 29.01 -6.38 5.93
CA SER A 818 28.05 -6.89 4.95
C SER A 818 26.61 -7.01 5.49
N PHE A 819 26.36 -6.66 6.76
CA PHE A 819 25.06 -6.84 7.44
C PHE A 819 24.54 -8.28 7.43
N LEU A 820 25.42 -9.24 7.71
CA LEU A 820 25.10 -10.67 7.82
C LEU A 820 25.22 -11.15 9.29
N PRO A 821 24.20 -10.89 10.13
CA PRO A 821 24.27 -11.07 11.58
C PRO A 821 24.34 -12.54 12.00
N MET A 822 23.80 -13.48 11.21
CA MET A 822 23.90 -14.91 11.54
C MET A 822 25.33 -15.40 11.29
N ALA A 823 25.91 -15.09 10.12
CA ALA A 823 27.31 -15.39 9.80
C ALA A 823 28.30 -14.75 10.79
N GLU A 824 28.08 -13.49 11.16
CA GLU A 824 28.88 -12.82 12.19
C GLU A 824 28.77 -13.57 13.52
N THR A 825 27.55 -13.92 13.93
CA THR A 825 27.30 -14.60 15.21
C THR A 825 28.01 -15.94 15.30
N VAL A 826 27.92 -16.79 14.27
CA VAL A 826 28.57 -18.11 14.29
C VAL A 826 30.10 -17.98 14.30
N THR A 827 30.64 -17.02 13.55
CA THR A 827 32.08 -16.77 13.51
C THR A 827 32.60 -16.29 14.87
N ARG A 828 31.87 -15.36 15.52
CA ARG A 828 32.23 -14.85 16.86
C ARG A 828 32.11 -15.90 17.95
N ARG A 829 31.05 -16.75 17.89
CA ARG A 829 30.91 -17.90 18.81
C ARG A 829 32.12 -18.81 18.70
N ARG A 830 32.48 -19.19 17.49
CA ARG A 830 33.64 -20.04 17.24
C ARG A 830 34.95 -19.43 17.73
N ARG A 831 35.13 -18.11 17.55
CA ARG A 831 36.30 -17.38 18.07
C ARG A 831 36.38 -17.43 19.59
N ALA A 832 35.25 -17.23 20.28
CA ALA A 832 35.18 -17.28 21.74
C ALA A 832 35.53 -18.67 22.29
N GLU A 833 35.07 -19.74 21.63
CA GLU A 833 35.42 -21.13 21.98
C GLU A 833 36.93 -21.38 21.88
N LEU A 834 37.56 -20.93 20.78
CA LEU A 834 39.01 -21.12 20.59
C LEU A 834 39.86 -20.26 21.52
N LEU A 835 39.43 -19.03 21.85
CA LEU A 835 40.11 -18.16 22.82
C LEU A 835 40.18 -18.84 24.20
N LEU A 836 39.06 -19.39 24.67
CA LEU A 836 39.02 -20.10 25.96
C LEU A 836 39.80 -21.42 25.93
N GLY A 837 39.87 -22.08 24.77
CA GLY A 837 40.71 -23.27 24.56
C GLY A 837 42.22 -22.97 24.52
N ARG A 838 42.62 -21.76 24.12
CA ARG A 838 44.03 -21.35 24.03
C ARG A 838 44.63 -21.04 25.41
N ASN A 839 43.99 -20.18 26.20
CA ASN A 839 44.48 -19.79 27.52
C ASN A 839 43.37 -19.18 28.40
N ILE A 840 43.42 -19.41 29.71
CA ILE A 840 42.52 -18.81 30.72
C ILE A 840 42.56 -17.27 30.66
N GLY A 841 43.72 -16.68 30.33
CA GLY A 841 43.90 -15.22 30.20
C GLY A 841 43.10 -14.57 29.06
N ASP A 842 42.54 -15.34 28.14
CA ASP A 842 41.75 -14.84 27.01
C ASP A 842 40.25 -14.70 27.32
N ARG A 843 39.84 -14.96 28.57
CA ARG A 843 38.44 -14.85 29.00
C ARG A 843 37.81 -13.49 28.67
N ASP A 844 38.53 -12.39 28.87
CA ASP A 844 38.03 -11.05 28.58
C ASP A 844 37.80 -10.82 27.07
N ALA A 845 38.67 -11.41 26.23
CA ALA A 845 38.51 -11.35 24.77
C ALA A 845 37.31 -12.19 24.32
N ALA A 846 37.11 -13.39 24.89
CA ALA A 846 35.95 -14.23 24.63
C ALA A 846 34.64 -13.56 25.12
N GLN A 847 34.68 -12.88 26.27
CA GLN A 847 33.58 -12.09 26.81
C GLN A 847 33.23 -10.91 25.89
N ALA A 848 34.23 -10.26 25.30
CA ALA A 848 34.02 -9.19 24.33
C ALA A 848 33.33 -9.67 23.05
N GLU A 849 33.59 -10.89 22.59
CA GLU A 849 32.88 -11.47 21.44
C GLU A 849 31.39 -11.67 21.74
N LEU A 850 31.04 -12.22 22.91
CA LEU A 850 29.66 -12.30 23.36
C LEU A 850 29.01 -10.90 23.43
N GLY A 851 29.73 -9.90 23.94
CA GLY A 851 29.28 -8.51 23.97
C GLY A 851 28.94 -7.91 22.60
N ARG A 852 29.58 -8.38 21.53
CA ARG A 852 29.28 -7.95 20.14
C ARG A 852 28.10 -8.70 19.52
N ILE A 853 27.85 -9.95 19.93
CA ILE A 853 26.72 -10.76 19.44
C ILE A 853 25.38 -10.23 19.98
N LEU A 854 25.30 -9.96 21.28
CA LEU A 854 24.03 -9.71 21.97
C LEU A 854 23.20 -8.50 21.47
N PRO A 855 23.78 -7.35 21.06
CA PRO A 855 23.00 -6.17 20.67
C PRO A 855 22.00 -6.42 19.55
N TYR A 856 22.39 -7.16 18.51
CA TYR A 856 21.49 -7.48 17.39
C TYR A 856 20.32 -8.36 17.84
N TRP A 857 20.61 -9.49 18.50
CA TRP A 857 19.59 -10.46 18.90
C TRP A 857 18.63 -9.91 19.97
N ARG A 858 19.10 -8.99 20.83
CA ARG A 858 18.23 -8.23 21.75
C ARG A 858 17.30 -7.29 21.02
N ARG A 859 17.81 -6.52 20.05
CA ARG A 859 16.97 -5.64 19.21
C ARG A 859 15.90 -6.45 18.47
N ALA A 860 16.28 -7.59 17.90
CA ALA A 860 15.39 -8.54 17.22
C ALA A 860 14.35 -9.20 18.15
N LYS A 861 14.56 -9.12 19.48
CA LYS A 861 13.78 -9.82 20.51
C LYS A 861 13.77 -11.33 20.30
N ALA A 862 14.90 -11.90 19.88
CA ALA A 862 15.05 -13.33 19.59
C ALA A 862 15.12 -14.16 20.89
N THR A 863 14.01 -14.20 21.64
CA THR A 863 13.94 -14.73 23.00
C THR A 863 14.43 -16.17 23.12
N TRP A 864 13.99 -17.04 22.21
CA TRP A 864 14.44 -18.44 22.18
C TRP A 864 15.93 -18.55 21.90
N TYR A 865 16.44 -17.80 20.90
CA TYR A 865 17.85 -17.87 20.52
C TYR A 865 18.78 -17.22 21.56
N LEU A 866 18.35 -16.12 22.20
CA LEU A 866 19.03 -15.56 23.37
C LEU A 866 19.12 -16.58 24.51
N GLY A 867 18.10 -17.44 24.67
CA GLY A 867 18.15 -18.57 25.59
C GLY A 867 19.22 -19.61 25.22
N GLN A 868 19.39 -19.92 23.93
CA GLN A 868 20.49 -20.78 23.45
C GLN A 868 21.86 -20.15 23.70
N LEU A 869 22.02 -18.87 23.34
CA LEU A 869 23.26 -18.13 23.56
C LEU A 869 23.62 -18.06 25.04
N LYS A 870 22.63 -17.94 25.94
CA LYS A 870 22.83 -17.99 27.38
C LYS A 870 23.35 -19.37 27.83
N ARG A 871 22.77 -20.45 27.34
CA ARG A 871 23.24 -21.82 27.65
C ARG A 871 24.67 -22.04 27.15
N TRP A 872 24.95 -21.65 25.91
CA TRP A 872 26.27 -21.70 25.31
C TRP A 872 27.30 -20.89 26.12
N ALA A 873 27.01 -19.64 26.44
CA ALA A 873 27.90 -18.79 27.24
C ALA A 873 28.16 -19.37 28.65
N THR A 874 27.10 -19.89 29.30
CA THR A 874 27.21 -20.51 30.64
C THR A 874 28.09 -21.76 30.60
N ALA A 875 27.95 -22.60 29.57
CA ALA A 875 28.78 -23.80 29.39
C ALA A 875 30.28 -23.47 29.23
N LEU A 876 30.58 -22.29 28.67
CA LEU A 876 31.93 -21.76 28.51
C LEU A 876 32.40 -20.93 29.72
N GLY A 877 31.58 -20.79 30.75
CA GLY A 877 31.88 -19.98 31.94
C GLY A 877 31.91 -18.47 31.68
N LEU A 878 31.33 -17.99 30.57
CA LEU A 878 31.20 -16.58 30.23
C LEU A 878 29.99 -15.96 30.94
N ASP A 879 30.09 -14.68 31.29
CA ASP A 879 29.04 -13.95 31.96
C ASP A 879 28.00 -13.49 30.93
N PHE A 880 26.76 -13.96 31.05
CA PHE A 880 25.66 -13.53 30.18
C PHE A 880 24.94 -12.33 30.82
N PRO A 881 25.21 -11.09 30.39
CA PRO A 881 24.65 -9.91 31.05
C PRO A 881 23.12 -9.95 31.02
N VAL A 882 22.51 -9.87 32.20
CA VAL A 882 21.06 -9.69 32.36
C VAL A 882 20.76 -8.22 32.05
N GLU A 883 19.71 -7.95 31.26
CA GLU A 883 19.22 -6.57 31.12
C GLU A 883 18.77 -6.08 32.49
N THR A 884 19.53 -5.16 33.07
CA THR A 884 18.91 -4.16 33.94
C THR A 884 18.23 -3.19 32.98
N PRO A 885 16.96 -2.78 33.17
CA PRO A 885 16.40 -1.72 32.37
C PRO A 885 17.25 -0.48 32.65
N GLU A 886 18.20 -0.20 31.76
CA GLU A 886 18.95 1.03 31.79
C GLU A 886 17.90 2.13 31.70
N ARG A 887 17.78 2.93 32.77
CA ARG A 887 17.39 4.33 32.61
C ARG A 887 18.22 4.81 31.45
N ALA A 888 17.58 5.18 30.35
CA ALA A 888 18.24 5.78 29.23
C ALA A 888 19.10 6.93 29.76
N THR A 889 20.38 6.68 29.96
CA THR A 889 21.40 7.70 29.88
C THR A 889 21.18 8.26 28.49
N PRO A 890 20.90 9.56 28.35
CA PRO A 890 20.66 10.15 27.05
C PRO A 890 21.93 9.92 26.24
N ARG A 891 21.91 8.91 25.37
CA ARG A 891 22.84 8.81 24.26
C ARG A 891 22.64 10.12 23.52
N THR A 892 23.65 10.98 23.59
CA THR A 892 23.73 12.20 22.82
C THR A 892 23.35 11.84 21.39
N ARG A 893 22.14 12.26 20.98
CA ARG A 893 21.66 12.13 19.60
C ARG A 893 22.78 12.67 18.71
N GLU A 894 23.20 11.87 17.73
CA GLU A 894 24.15 12.30 16.71
C GLU A 894 23.81 13.74 16.28
N PRO A 895 24.80 14.64 16.18
CA PRO A 895 24.51 16.05 15.91
C PRO A 895 23.72 16.24 14.60
N ARG A 896 23.84 15.31 13.64
CA ARG A 896 23.08 15.30 12.36
C ARG A 896 21.58 15.06 12.54
N ALA A 897 21.18 14.38 13.61
CA ALA A 897 19.79 14.11 13.97
C ALA A 897 19.12 15.29 14.70
N GLN A 898 19.89 16.31 15.12
CA GLN A 898 19.38 17.50 15.80
C GLN A 898 19.01 18.64 14.84
N LEU A 899 19.56 18.62 13.62
CA LEU A 899 19.23 19.59 12.59
C LEU A 899 17.96 19.20 11.83
N THR A 900 17.09 20.17 11.60
CA THR A 900 15.97 20.05 10.66
C THR A 900 16.49 19.85 9.23
N THR A 901 15.65 19.33 8.34
CA THR A 901 15.99 19.18 6.92
C THR A 901 16.50 20.49 6.30
N ARG A 902 15.89 21.62 6.67
CA ARG A 902 16.29 22.94 6.18
C ARG A 902 17.64 23.40 6.73
N GLU A 903 17.91 23.12 8.00
CA GLU A 903 19.21 23.41 8.61
C GLU A 903 20.33 22.53 8.03
N ARG A 904 20.03 21.30 7.59
CA ARG A 904 20.99 20.44 6.88
C ARG A 904 21.33 20.98 5.50
N GLU A 905 20.35 21.48 4.74
CA GLU A 905 20.58 22.15 3.45
C GLU A 905 21.45 23.39 3.63
N VAL A 906 21.13 24.24 4.62
CA VAL A 906 21.93 25.42 4.95
C VAL A 906 23.35 25.01 5.39
N ALA A 907 23.52 23.98 6.23
CA ALA A 907 24.83 23.48 6.64
C ALA A 907 25.67 22.95 5.46
N ALA A 908 25.04 22.30 4.48
CA ALA A 908 25.71 21.86 3.26
C ALA A 908 26.19 23.04 2.39
N LEU A 909 25.37 24.09 2.26
CA LEU A 909 25.76 25.30 1.52
C LEU A 909 26.84 26.11 2.26
N VAL A 910 26.81 26.12 3.59
CA VAL A 910 27.90 26.66 4.43
C VAL A 910 29.20 25.90 4.18
N ALA A 911 29.15 24.56 4.11
CA ALA A 911 30.31 23.72 3.83
C ALA A 911 30.87 23.91 2.41
N ALA A 912 30.02 24.28 1.46
CA ALA A 912 30.42 24.67 0.10
C ALA A 912 30.99 26.11 0.01
N GLY A 913 31.12 26.83 1.14
CA GLY A 913 31.77 28.14 1.21
C GLY A 913 30.87 29.34 0.87
N LEU A 914 29.57 29.15 0.70
CA LEU A 914 28.64 30.24 0.34
C LEU A 914 28.42 31.19 1.53
N SER A 915 28.23 32.48 1.25
CA SER A 915 27.81 33.52 2.20
C SER A 915 26.31 33.46 2.53
N ASN A 916 25.85 34.16 3.57
CA ASN A 916 24.41 34.19 3.92
C ASN A 916 23.55 34.74 2.77
N LYS A 917 24.06 35.73 2.04
CA LYS A 917 23.39 36.30 0.86
C LYS A 917 23.22 35.27 -0.26
N GLU A 918 24.27 34.52 -0.58
CA GLU A 918 24.23 33.49 -1.63
C GLU A 918 23.36 32.30 -1.22
N ILE A 919 23.37 31.93 0.06
CA ILE A 919 22.46 30.91 0.61
C ILE A 919 21.00 31.38 0.49
N ALA A 920 20.73 32.64 0.82
CA ALA A 920 19.41 33.23 0.73
C ALA A 920 18.87 33.23 -0.71
N GLU A 921 19.70 33.61 -1.69
CA GLU A 921 19.36 33.56 -3.11
C GLU A 921 19.10 32.12 -3.59
N LYS A 922 19.98 31.18 -3.23
CA LYS A 922 19.88 29.77 -3.69
C LYS A 922 18.70 29.01 -3.06
N LEU A 923 18.33 29.38 -1.84
CA LEU A 923 17.22 28.77 -1.11
C LEU A 923 15.91 29.57 -1.20
N VAL A 924 15.90 30.70 -1.93
CA VAL A 924 14.76 31.61 -2.08
C VAL A 924 14.19 32.04 -0.72
N ILE A 925 15.06 32.51 0.17
CA ILE A 925 14.73 33.04 1.51
C ILE A 925 15.40 34.40 1.72
N SER A 926 15.08 35.13 2.80
CA SER A 926 15.77 36.39 3.12
C SER A 926 17.17 36.13 3.71
N GLU A 927 18.11 37.07 3.52
CA GLU A 927 19.47 36.98 4.10
C GLU A 927 19.43 36.83 5.63
N ARG A 928 18.49 37.52 6.29
CA ARG A 928 18.23 37.42 7.73
C ARG A 928 17.73 36.03 8.15
N THR A 929 16.98 35.35 7.27
CA THR A 929 16.52 33.96 7.51
C THR A 929 17.68 32.97 7.36
N ALA A 930 18.55 33.17 6.37
CA ALA A 930 19.76 32.36 6.21
C ALA A 930 20.71 32.53 7.40
N GLU A 931 20.90 33.76 7.89
CA GLU A 931 21.66 34.06 9.10
C GLU A 931 21.07 33.36 10.34
N GLY A 932 19.76 33.46 10.55
CA GLY A 932 19.09 32.78 11.66
C GLY A 932 19.21 31.25 11.59
N HIS A 933 19.18 30.65 10.39
CA HIS A 933 19.44 29.22 10.26
C HIS A 933 20.89 28.85 10.62
N VAL A 934 21.87 29.67 10.23
CA VAL A 934 23.27 29.45 10.60
C VAL A 934 23.47 29.58 12.11
N GLU A 935 22.87 30.58 12.76
CA GLU A 935 22.91 30.73 14.22
C GLU A 935 22.23 29.55 14.95
N HIS A 936 21.09 29.08 14.45
CA HIS A 936 20.44 27.89 15.00
C HIS A 936 21.27 26.62 14.83
N ILE A 937 21.97 26.45 13.70
CA ILE A 937 22.91 25.34 13.51
C ILE A 937 24.06 25.43 14.51
N LEU A 938 24.67 26.62 14.68
CA LEU A 938 25.72 26.85 15.67
C LEU A 938 25.24 26.53 17.09
N GLY A 939 24.04 26.97 17.46
CA GLY A 939 23.45 26.72 18.78
C GLY A 939 23.13 25.25 19.02
N LYS A 940 22.54 24.55 18.04
CA LYS A 940 22.18 23.13 18.16
C LYS A 940 23.40 22.21 18.18
N LEU A 941 24.43 22.53 17.40
CA LEU A 941 25.67 21.75 17.34
C LEU A 941 26.71 22.20 18.38
N GLN A 942 26.42 23.25 19.15
CA GLN A 942 27.35 23.92 20.08
C GLN A 942 28.66 24.38 19.42
N PHE A 943 28.59 24.82 18.17
CA PHE A 943 29.73 25.38 17.43
C PHE A 943 29.85 26.88 17.68
N ARG A 944 31.08 27.39 17.67
CA ARG A 944 31.40 28.81 17.90
C ARG A 944 31.63 29.58 16.60
N SER A 945 31.75 28.88 15.47
CA SER A 945 32.07 29.51 14.19
C SER A 945 31.53 28.73 13.00
N ARG A 946 31.26 29.45 11.92
CA ARG A 946 30.78 28.91 10.64
C ARG A 946 31.75 27.87 10.04
N SER A 947 33.06 28.01 10.27
CA SER A 947 34.07 27.05 9.82
C SER A 947 33.94 25.68 10.48
N GLN A 948 33.44 25.61 11.72
CA GLN A 948 33.16 24.32 12.38
C GLN A 948 31.97 23.60 11.74
N ILE A 949 30.97 24.32 11.24
CA ILE A 949 29.87 23.73 10.45
C ILE A 949 30.44 23.07 9.18
N ALA A 950 31.35 23.77 8.48
CA ALA A 950 31.97 23.26 7.26
C ALA A 950 32.84 22.01 7.53
N SER A 951 33.69 22.05 8.56
CA SER A 951 34.54 20.92 8.97
C SER A 951 33.72 19.68 9.38
N TRP A 952 32.66 19.89 10.16
CA TRP A 952 31.74 18.83 10.58
C TRP A 952 30.97 18.20 9.41
N GLN A 953 30.55 19.00 8.42
CA GLN A 953 29.86 18.47 7.23
C GLN A 953 30.79 17.64 6.35
N ALA A 954 32.08 18.00 6.28
CA ALA A 954 33.13 17.28 5.57
C ALA A 954 33.64 16.03 6.31
N GLY A 955 33.12 15.72 7.50
CA GLY A 955 33.48 14.54 8.28
C GLY A 955 34.67 14.71 9.23
N GLY A 956 35.13 15.94 9.48
CA GLY A 956 36.17 16.25 10.46
C GLY A 956 35.62 16.29 11.90
N ASP A 957 36.47 15.93 12.87
CA ASP A 957 36.14 15.96 14.31
C ASP A 957 36.11 17.42 14.81
N PRO A 958 34.96 17.97 15.25
CA PRO A 958 34.80 19.40 15.52
C PRO A 958 35.54 19.91 16.77
N VAL A 959 36.18 19.02 17.54
CA VAL A 959 36.87 19.34 18.80
C VAL A 959 38.31 19.85 18.60
N HIS A 960 38.92 19.61 17.44
CA HIS A 960 40.26 20.11 17.13
C HIS A 960 40.29 20.88 15.79
N PRO A 961 40.38 22.22 15.81
CA PRO A 961 40.77 22.94 14.61
C PRO A 961 42.23 22.57 14.31
N ALA A 962 42.46 21.93 13.17
CA ALA A 962 43.80 21.74 12.62
C ALA A 962 44.46 23.12 12.44
N SER A 963 45.58 23.31 13.14
CA SER A 963 46.59 24.33 12.87
C SER A 963 47.37 23.99 11.62
#